data_AF-A0A1S2QMU1-F1
#
_entry.id   AF-A0A1S2QMU1-F1
#
_cell.length_a   1.000
_cell.length_b   1.000
_cell.length_c   1.000
_cell.angle_alpha   90.00
_cell.angle_beta   90.00
_cell.angle_gamma   90.00
#
_symmetry.space_group_name_H-M   'P 1'
#
loop_
_entity.id
_entity.type
_entity.pdbx_description
1 polymer ?
#
loop_
_entity_poly.entity_id
_entity_poly.type
_entity_poly.pdbx_seq_one_letter_code
_entity_poly.pdbx_strand_id
1 'polypeptide(L)'
;MSVFDLPRLHFRGVATTGLPTGAGSGLVDLATNTALTGDGRPFPAHRPPAEYHAHLDRLGPRFDATGRPDPAGPFSAAKGVDFAGNGHFSVDARVAGVETAAGDLDTADPVVGRTVDMWGHYNEYLATTVNRARVFDVDPASDRTTTLMVGRFCFGRDGRSHDVGSMVTGAVRGLHPPRWHNARHVSGVGEHVLAGRLRRSVVHQFVVPEDEELTWLDESAVSPAVRRLRAVVAAEEAGGLVVQFALSHLSLPPAPDRPSRWLLRGTIAPWRPHEPRTYPAGRLLVPARRAPGRAPAPLHNLTVELTDDHVTLNMITALPAHAAAPSAAPAPLDVGDLELRTAHSDRLVARVPRQAYLGVRYTLGGGLVTVPGEMPAHAAADEALCLVAAGAGAPVVHLREKEVNVQVDDACLFLEHPRAPDDGDHDVEVLVRSFVRGRPHAVAGIGVRQFFNPRALPRDPAARSPEARCHDLDIVRLRAGRRGGSGSWSHMCVLDTDRTGHGWFTLRGATAGTARILLSTGADDLPCDPDLPGSAALGHDADDALGYWSGAGYVSVRVLPDDWRLAGTTEDEATFELVYQEVLAFYEHLYSFMKAEVFSLADRCRVETYAKLIWQMCDPRNKAKTYYMPPTRDLSEPKARLLLTFLRARQAPDAVPLTVPVAHRARAGVTTRGRLLRLLREAAALELAVMLQYLYAAYSVPTHGTGLEYVRRGRWTAEQLRLACGDGGRTVDEGIRGMLVTVAREEMIHFLLVNNIITALGEPFHVPRIDFATLNHELPVPLDLCLDRLSLGSVERFALIERPDALVGEVRRGDTAPAPAPYDADRPAGHATPYASLSELYADIREGLERVPDLFLVAKGRGGGEHHLFLRESVNRRHPDYQLEVDDLSSALFAIDIITEQGEGGVLGPGSDAGTDGGEESHYASFLRIADLLSATPGAARAGDGRWDPAHPVVRNPTLTEGNPAMETVTDPDARSVMRLFNRSYFMALQLMAQHFGERPDGSLRRSDLMNAAIDVMAGMMRPLAEQLVTLPSGRRGRTAGPSFELDGQPAPVARPDVARRGIALRLDHLAAACGKHPHVPSRVGELSAFWADRLRPRP
;
A
#
# COMPACT_ATOMS: atom_id res chain seq x y z
N MET A 1 -28.01 -17.92 11.52
CA MET A 1 -26.94 -16.90 11.45
C MET A 1 -27.13 -15.96 12.61
N SER A 2 -26.01 -15.56 13.20
CA SER A 2 -25.92 -14.62 14.31
C SER A 2 -26.27 -13.19 13.90
N VAL A 3 -26.44 -12.32 14.90
CA VAL A 3 -26.12 -10.90 14.79
C VAL A 3 -24.89 -10.65 15.66
N PHE A 4 -23.75 -11.17 15.16
CA PHE A 4 -22.45 -11.26 15.83
C PHE A 4 -22.44 -12.18 17.06
N ASP A 5 -21.71 -13.28 16.97
CA ASP A 5 -21.39 -14.12 18.11
C ASP A 5 -20.63 -13.37 19.22
N LEU A 6 -20.69 -13.90 20.43
CA LEU A 6 -19.96 -13.38 21.59
C LEU A 6 -18.58 -14.06 21.74
N PRO A 7 -17.53 -13.33 22.15
CA PRO A 7 -17.55 -11.93 22.57
C PRO A 7 -17.45 -10.94 21.41
N ARG A 8 -18.00 -9.74 21.59
CA ARG A 8 -17.97 -8.64 20.63
C ARG A 8 -17.04 -7.53 21.12
N LEU A 9 -16.22 -6.95 20.24
CA LEU A 9 -15.43 -5.76 20.52
C LEU A 9 -15.98 -4.61 19.68
N HIS A 10 -16.51 -3.57 20.31
CA HIS A 10 -17.11 -2.44 19.60
C HIS A 10 -16.11 -1.30 19.48
N PHE A 11 -16.01 -0.68 18.31
CA PHE A 11 -15.03 0.36 18.03
C PHE A 11 -15.65 1.60 17.38
N ARG A 12 -15.03 2.76 17.60
CA ARG A 12 -15.47 4.03 17.02
C ARG A 12 -14.30 4.98 16.81
N GLY A 13 -14.50 5.97 15.94
CA GLY A 13 -13.51 6.99 15.64
C GLY A 13 -13.82 7.75 14.37
N VAL A 14 -12.79 8.07 13.60
CA VAL A 14 -12.89 8.80 12.34
C VAL A 14 -12.20 8.03 11.22
N ALA A 15 -12.90 7.85 10.09
CA ALA A 15 -12.27 7.37 8.86
C ALA A 15 -11.90 8.54 7.95
N THR A 16 -10.81 8.40 7.19
CA THR A 16 -10.35 9.40 6.22
C THR A 16 -10.21 8.76 4.85
N THR A 17 -10.88 9.36 3.85
CA THR A 17 -10.97 8.89 2.45
C THR A 17 -10.45 9.98 1.50
N GLY A 18 -9.37 9.68 0.76
CA GLY A 18 -8.85 10.54 -0.31
C GLY A 18 -9.41 10.15 -1.69
N LEU A 19 -10.74 10.13 -1.87
CA LEU A 19 -11.38 9.60 -3.09
C LEU A 19 -11.32 10.63 -4.24
N PRO A 20 -10.58 10.36 -5.35
CA PRO A 20 -10.44 11.32 -6.46
C PRO A 20 -11.77 11.68 -7.13
N THR A 21 -12.15 12.96 -7.07
CA THR A 21 -13.47 13.41 -7.55
C THR A 21 -13.56 13.65 -9.07
N GLY A 22 -12.46 13.61 -9.81
CA GLY A 22 -12.43 13.97 -11.24
C GLY A 22 -13.29 13.07 -12.14
N ALA A 23 -13.33 11.76 -11.88
CA ALA A 23 -14.16 10.83 -12.64
C ALA A 23 -15.66 10.92 -12.28
N GLY A 24 -15.99 11.40 -11.08
CA GLY A 24 -17.36 11.68 -10.63
C GLY A 24 -17.99 12.94 -11.23
N SER A 25 -17.31 13.60 -12.17
CA SER A 25 -17.74 14.82 -12.86
C SER A 25 -18.94 14.63 -13.81
N GLY A 26 -19.29 13.38 -14.15
CA GLY A 26 -20.23 13.07 -15.24
C GLY A 26 -19.67 13.33 -16.65
N LEU A 27 -18.39 13.70 -16.77
CA LEU A 27 -17.69 14.00 -18.01
C LEU A 27 -16.68 12.90 -18.38
N VAL A 28 -17.12 11.64 -18.25
CA VAL A 28 -16.31 10.45 -18.59
C VAL A 28 -17.16 9.44 -19.34
N ASP A 29 -16.60 8.88 -20.42
CA ASP A 29 -17.15 7.75 -21.16
C ASP A 29 -16.38 6.47 -20.78
N LEU A 30 -17.05 5.57 -20.06
CA LEU A 30 -16.45 4.34 -19.54
C LEU A 30 -16.34 3.21 -20.59
N ALA A 31 -16.98 3.32 -21.76
CA ALA A 31 -16.79 2.34 -22.84
C ALA A 31 -15.36 2.38 -23.41
N THR A 32 -14.70 3.53 -23.30
CA THR A 32 -13.36 3.77 -23.86
C THR A 32 -12.35 4.30 -22.85
N ASN A 33 -12.78 4.54 -21.59
CA ASN A 33 -12.05 5.35 -20.61
C ASN A 33 -11.60 6.70 -21.21
N THR A 34 -12.57 7.51 -21.65
CA THR A 34 -12.33 8.81 -22.30
C THR A 34 -12.87 9.98 -21.46
N ALA A 35 -12.04 10.99 -21.20
CA ALA A 35 -12.45 12.25 -20.56
C ALA A 35 -13.18 13.19 -21.57
N LEU A 36 -14.21 13.93 -21.14
CA LEU A 36 -15.11 14.68 -22.03
C LEU A 36 -15.15 16.19 -21.75
N THR A 37 -15.23 17.01 -22.79
CA THR A 37 -15.56 18.44 -22.67
C THR A 37 -17.05 18.65 -22.43
N GLY A 38 -17.43 19.86 -22.01
CA GLY A 38 -18.82 20.18 -21.61
C GLY A 38 -19.88 20.12 -22.72
N ASP A 39 -19.46 19.93 -23.98
CA ASP A 39 -20.28 19.66 -25.15
C ASP A 39 -20.39 18.14 -25.47
N GLY A 40 -19.89 17.27 -24.59
CA GLY A 40 -19.92 15.80 -24.71
C GLY A 40 -18.87 15.21 -25.66
N ARG A 41 -17.91 16.02 -26.14
CA ARG A 41 -16.85 15.55 -27.05
C ARG A 41 -15.64 15.00 -26.27
N PRO A 42 -14.89 14.02 -26.81
CA PRO A 42 -13.61 13.61 -26.26
C PRO A 42 -12.62 14.76 -26.09
N PHE A 43 -11.99 14.88 -24.93
CA PHE A 43 -10.79 15.71 -24.76
C PHE A 43 -9.60 15.00 -25.44
N PRO A 44 -8.85 15.64 -26.36
CA PRO A 44 -7.77 14.97 -27.07
C PRO A 44 -6.61 14.57 -26.14
N ALA A 45 -6.30 13.26 -26.09
CA ALA A 45 -5.31 12.68 -25.18
C ALA A 45 -3.89 13.28 -25.25
N HIS A 46 -3.52 13.87 -26.40
CA HIS A 46 -2.23 14.52 -26.62
C HIS A 46 -2.14 15.96 -26.10
N ARG A 47 -3.24 16.57 -25.63
CA ARG A 47 -3.21 17.94 -25.10
C ARG A 47 -2.70 17.95 -23.65
N PRO A 48 -2.11 19.07 -23.17
CA PRO A 48 -1.63 19.18 -21.80
C PRO A 48 -2.78 18.97 -20.78
N PRO A 49 -2.65 18.03 -19.82
CA PRO A 49 -3.72 17.73 -18.86
C PRO A 49 -4.21 18.94 -18.05
N ALA A 50 -3.34 19.92 -17.81
CA ALA A 50 -3.67 21.17 -17.14
C ALA A 50 -4.77 21.99 -17.84
N GLU A 51 -4.91 21.86 -19.17
CA GLU A 51 -5.98 22.52 -19.92
C GLU A 51 -7.36 21.92 -19.61
N TYR A 52 -7.41 20.60 -19.39
CA TYR A 52 -8.61 19.88 -18.97
C TYR A 52 -8.93 20.14 -17.49
N HIS A 53 -7.91 20.15 -16.62
CA HIS A 53 -8.08 20.52 -15.20
C HIS A 53 -8.68 21.93 -15.08
N ALA A 54 -8.13 22.90 -15.82
CA ALA A 54 -8.66 24.26 -15.89
C ALA A 54 -10.03 24.37 -16.57
N HIS A 55 -10.41 23.40 -17.42
CA HIS A 55 -11.76 23.30 -17.98
C HIS A 55 -12.78 22.86 -16.91
N LEU A 56 -12.45 21.84 -16.10
CA LEU A 56 -13.28 21.44 -14.95
C LEU A 56 -13.40 22.56 -13.89
N ASP A 57 -12.34 23.34 -13.65
CA ASP A 57 -12.40 24.52 -12.75
C ASP A 57 -13.40 25.60 -13.21
N ARG A 58 -13.70 25.67 -14.50
CA ARG A 58 -14.65 26.64 -15.10
C ARG A 58 -16.08 26.09 -15.26
N LEU A 59 -16.32 24.81 -14.99
CA LEU A 59 -17.56 24.13 -15.36
C LEU A 59 -18.45 23.85 -14.14
N GLY A 60 -19.74 24.19 -14.28
CA GLY A 60 -20.73 24.06 -13.20
C GLY A 60 -20.70 25.22 -12.20
N PRO A 61 -21.62 25.23 -11.21
CA PRO A 61 -21.61 26.23 -10.15
C PRO A 61 -20.37 26.09 -9.26
N ARG A 62 -19.80 27.23 -8.87
CA ARG A 62 -18.76 27.32 -7.84
C ARG A 62 -19.39 27.54 -6.47
N PHE A 63 -18.71 27.13 -5.41
CA PHE A 63 -19.23 27.23 -4.03
C PHE A 63 -18.15 27.48 -2.99
N ASP A 64 -18.57 28.04 -1.85
CA ASP A 64 -17.73 28.38 -0.70
C ASP A 64 -17.47 27.16 0.22
N ALA A 65 -16.66 27.34 1.27
CA ALA A 65 -16.39 26.30 2.28
C ALA A 65 -17.59 25.97 3.20
N THR A 66 -18.72 26.68 3.05
CA THR A 66 -20.01 26.34 3.68
C THR A 66 -20.97 25.63 2.72
N GLY A 67 -20.53 25.35 1.49
CA GLY A 67 -21.30 24.70 0.44
C GLY A 67 -22.38 25.56 -0.20
N ARG A 68 -22.31 26.88 -0.03
CA ARG A 68 -23.22 27.85 -0.66
C ARG A 68 -22.71 28.26 -2.04
N PRO A 69 -23.58 28.44 -3.05
CA PRO A 69 -23.17 28.95 -4.35
C PRO A 69 -22.47 30.31 -4.25
N ASP A 70 -21.24 30.37 -4.76
CA ASP A 70 -20.39 31.57 -4.77
C ASP A 70 -19.52 31.54 -6.05
N PRO A 71 -19.69 32.49 -6.99
CA PRO A 71 -18.84 32.60 -8.17
C PRO A 71 -17.34 32.76 -7.88
N ALA A 72 -16.97 33.32 -6.71
CA ALA A 72 -15.59 33.45 -6.26
C ALA A 72 -15.13 32.25 -5.39
N GLY A 73 -16.04 31.33 -5.05
CA GLY A 73 -15.79 30.21 -4.16
C GLY A 73 -14.71 29.27 -4.69
N PRO A 74 -13.88 28.65 -3.83
CA PRO A 74 -12.71 27.88 -4.28
C PRO A 74 -13.07 26.54 -4.93
N PHE A 75 -14.24 25.98 -4.66
CA PHE A 75 -14.68 24.69 -5.20
C PHE A 75 -15.42 24.83 -6.54
N SER A 76 -15.25 23.84 -7.44
CA SER A 76 -16.05 23.67 -8.66
C SER A 76 -16.89 22.39 -8.53
N ALA A 77 -18.17 22.44 -8.88
CA ALA A 77 -19.03 21.25 -8.88
C ALA A 77 -18.55 20.16 -9.86
N ALA A 78 -17.98 20.52 -11.01
CA ALA A 78 -17.50 19.55 -11.99
C ALA A 78 -16.13 18.94 -11.66
N LYS A 79 -15.27 19.69 -10.95
CA LYS A 79 -13.98 19.17 -10.48
C LYS A 79 -14.10 18.40 -9.14
N GLY A 80 -15.11 18.77 -8.35
CA GLY A 80 -15.38 18.24 -7.03
C GLY A 80 -14.52 18.88 -5.93
N VAL A 81 -14.28 18.12 -4.86
CA VAL A 81 -13.66 18.61 -3.62
C VAL A 81 -12.27 18.02 -3.34
N ASP A 82 -11.91 16.92 -4.01
CA ASP A 82 -10.69 16.16 -3.77
C ASP A 82 -10.20 15.58 -5.10
N PHE A 83 -9.76 16.45 -6.00
CA PHE A 83 -9.36 16.11 -7.37
C PHE A 83 -7.95 15.50 -7.43
N ALA A 84 -7.10 15.88 -6.48
CA ALA A 84 -5.82 15.24 -6.19
C ALA A 84 -5.93 14.03 -5.22
N GLY A 85 -7.14 13.52 -4.99
CA GLY A 85 -7.38 12.35 -4.12
C GLY A 85 -6.57 11.12 -4.58
N ASN A 86 -5.73 10.60 -3.69
CA ASN A 86 -4.79 9.49 -3.93
C ASN A 86 -5.40 8.09 -3.75
N GLY A 87 -6.71 8.00 -3.52
CA GLY A 87 -7.44 6.77 -3.27
C GLY A 87 -7.09 6.10 -1.93
N HIS A 88 -6.42 6.77 -1.00
CA HIS A 88 -6.13 6.20 0.33
C HIS A 88 -7.37 6.16 1.23
N PHE A 89 -7.50 5.05 1.95
CA PHE A 89 -8.38 4.87 3.10
C PHE A 89 -7.53 4.67 4.36
N SER A 90 -7.96 5.25 5.47
CA SER A 90 -7.32 5.12 6.79
C SER A 90 -8.34 5.36 7.89
N VAL A 91 -8.06 4.83 9.09
CA VAL A 91 -8.90 5.01 10.28
C VAL A 91 -8.06 5.50 11.45
N ASP A 92 -8.64 6.37 12.26
CA ASP A 92 -8.21 6.69 13.62
C ASP A 92 -9.37 6.25 14.53
N ALA A 93 -9.29 5.02 15.04
CA ALA A 93 -10.36 4.36 15.75
C ALA A 93 -9.83 3.56 16.94
N ARG A 94 -10.64 3.47 18.00
CA ARG A 94 -10.31 2.76 19.23
C ARG A 94 -11.49 1.90 19.69
N VAL A 95 -11.20 0.81 20.38
CA VAL A 95 -12.23 -0.01 21.03
C VAL A 95 -12.90 0.81 22.13
N ALA A 96 -14.23 0.85 22.11
CA ALA A 96 -15.08 1.72 22.95
C ALA A 96 -15.84 0.95 24.04
N GLY A 97 -15.88 -0.38 23.94
CA GLY A 97 -16.46 -1.30 24.91
C GLY A 97 -16.51 -2.72 24.33
N VAL A 98 -16.76 -3.71 25.19
CA VAL A 98 -16.81 -5.13 24.83
C VAL A 98 -18.07 -5.78 25.38
N GLU A 99 -18.68 -6.70 24.64
CA GLU A 99 -19.77 -7.55 25.15
C GLU A 99 -19.28 -8.98 25.29
N THR A 100 -19.30 -9.53 26.53
CA THR A 100 -19.01 -10.95 26.79
C THR A 100 -20.26 -11.74 27.18
N ALA A 101 -21.34 -11.04 27.54
CA ALA A 101 -22.71 -11.54 27.65
C ALA A 101 -23.62 -10.60 26.83
N ALA A 102 -24.77 -11.10 26.37
CA ALA A 102 -25.56 -10.43 25.32
C ALA A 102 -26.11 -9.07 25.79
N GLY A 103 -25.65 -7.98 25.16
CA GLY A 103 -26.01 -6.61 25.54
C GLY A 103 -25.25 -6.06 26.76
N ASP A 104 -24.52 -6.88 27.51
CA ASP A 104 -23.74 -6.47 28.67
C ASP A 104 -22.35 -5.95 28.26
N LEU A 105 -22.37 -4.66 27.98
CA LEU A 105 -21.24 -3.83 27.58
C LEU A 105 -20.35 -3.49 28.80
N ASP A 106 -19.16 -4.08 28.84
CA ASP A 106 -18.07 -3.63 29.68
C ASP A 106 -17.23 -2.54 28.99
N THR A 107 -16.68 -1.63 29.79
CA THR A 107 -15.77 -0.55 29.36
C THR A 107 -14.47 -0.53 30.17
N ALA A 108 -14.22 -1.52 31.02
CA ALA A 108 -13.04 -1.65 31.87
C ALA A 108 -12.04 -2.73 31.41
N ASP A 109 -12.41 -3.63 30.49
CA ASP A 109 -11.48 -4.59 29.89
C ASP A 109 -10.24 -3.89 29.27
N PRO A 110 -9.00 -4.39 29.50
CA PRO A 110 -7.75 -3.79 29.00
C PRO A 110 -7.60 -3.56 27.48
N VAL A 111 -8.50 -4.09 26.64
CA VAL A 111 -8.54 -3.76 25.20
C VAL A 111 -9.27 -2.43 24.92
N VAL A 112 -10.12 -1.97 25.84
CA VAL A 112 -10.87 -0.71 25.67
C VAL A 112 -9.90 0.48 25.69
N GLY A 113 -10.09 1.42 24.77
CA GLY A 113 -9.17 2.52 24.51
C GLY A 113 -8.02 2.19 23.56
N ARG A 114 -7.69 0.93 23.32
CA ARG A 114 -6.62 0.53 22.36
C ARG A 114 -7.07 0.68 20.89
N THR A 115 -6.12 0.77 19.96
CA THR A 115 -6.40 1.10 18.55
C THR A 115 -7.07 -0.03 17.77
N VAL A 116 -7.75 0.37 16.68
CA VAL A 116 -8.21 -0.51 15.59
C VAL A 116 -7.67 0.08 14.29
N ASP A 117 -6.84 -0.69 13.58
CA ASP A 117 -6.03 -0.23 12.46
C ASP A 117 -6.37 -1.01 11.17
N MET A 118 -6.47 -0.29 10.05
CA MET A 118 -6.76 -0.85 8.72
C MET A 118 -5.67 -0.44 7.73
N TRP A 119 -4.84 -1.40 7.34
CA TRP A 119 -3.68 -1.23 6.46
C TRP A 119 -3.90 -1.82 5.08
N GLY A 120 -3.01 -1.48 4.16
CA GLY A 120 -2.91 -2.16 2.88
C GLY A 120 -2.22 -3.52 3.00
N HIS A 121 -2.13 -4.21 1.87
CA HIS A 121 -1.24 -5.34 1.67
C HIS A 121 0.20 -4.86 1.76
N TYR A 122 1.11 -5.69 2.28
CA TYR A 122 2.55 -5.48 2.12
C TYR A 122 2.91 -5.35 0.63
N ASN A 123 3.94 -4.56 0.32
CA ASN A 123 4.46 -4.41 -1.05
C ASN A 123 5.89 -4.96 -1.07
N GLU A 124 5.99 -6.21 -1.53
CA GLU A 124 7.20 -7.02 -1.67
C GLU A 124 8.35 -6.29 -2.36
N TYR A 125 8.06 -5.38 -3.31
CA TYR A 125 9.12 -4.65 -4.02
C TYR A 125 9.62 -3.40 -3.28
N LEU A 126 8.72 -2.62 -2.69
CA LEU A 126 9.11 -1.40 -1.98
C LEU A 126 9.67 -1.70 -0.57
N ALA A 127 9.52 -2.94 -0.09
CA ALA A 127 9.86 -3.35 1.27
C ALA A 127 9.35 -2.32 2.29
N THR A 128 8.01 -2.18 2.35
CA THR A 128 7.38 -1.07 3.06
C THR A 128 6.15 -1.48 3.85
N THR A 129 6.15 -1.06 5.11
CA THR A 129 5.12 -1.31 6.13
C THR A 129 3.87 -0.46 5.88
N VAL A 130 4.05 0.82 5.55
CA VAL A 130 3.00 1.85 5.55
C VAL A 130 2.18 1.88 4.24
N ASN A 131 1.84 0.71 3.69
CA ASN A 131 0.81 0.63 2.66
C ASN A 131 -0.55 0.97 3.30
N ARG A 132 -1.30 1.87 2.67
CA ARG A 132 -2.67 2.21 3.11
C ARG A 132 -3.71 1.32 2.44
N ALA A 133 -4.83 1.14 3.11
CA ALA A 133 -6.05 0.63 2.50
C ALA A 133 -6.51 1.58 1.38
N ARG A 134 -7.39 1.12 0.47
CA ARG A 134 -7.87 1.92 -0.67
C ARG A 134 -9.37 2.20 -0.62
N VAL A 135 -9.74 3.30 -1.26
CA VAL A 135 -11.11 3.70 -1.58
C VAL A 135 -11.19 4.16 -3.04
N PHE A 136 -12.14 3.62 -3.80
CA PHE A 136 -12.32 3.87 -5.23
C PHE A 136 -13.75 3.50 -5.66
N ASP A 137 -14.24 4.07 -6.76
CA ASP A 137 -15.55 3.74 -7.31
C ASP A 137 -15.45 2.66 -8.41
N VAL A 138 -16.37 1.70 -8.40
CA VAL A 138 -16.51 0.71 -9.50
C VAL A 138 -17.17 1.38 -10.72
N ASP A 139 -18.13 2.25 -10.45
CA ASP A 139 -18.83 3.10 -11.39
C ASP A 139 -18.73 4.56 -10.90
N PRO A 140 -17.76 5.35 -11.40
CA PRO A 140 -17.66 6.77 -11.07
C PRO A 140 -18.90 7.61 -11.41
N ALA A 141 -19.80 7.12 -12.27
CA ALA A 141 -21.09 7.74 -12.55
C ALA A 141 -22.21 7.29 -11.58
N SER A 142 -21.87 6.56 -10.50
CA SER A 142 -22.78 6.18 -9.43
C SER A 142 -22.13 6.21 -8.05
N ASP A 143 -22.57 7.21 -7.26
CA ASP A 143 -22.24 7.51 -5.85
C ASP A 143 -22.58 6.35 -4.85
N ARG A 144 -23.04 5.22 -5.37
CA ARG A 144 -23.40 3.96 -4.68
C ARG A 144 -22.36 2.84 -4.87
N THR A 145 -21.24 3.08 -5.56
CA THR A 145 -20.22 2.04 -5.82
C THR A 145 -18.87 2.26 -5.15
N THR A 146 -18.75 3.31 -4.31
CA THR A 146 -17.55 3.61 -3.52
C THR A 146 -17.17 2.43 -2.64
N THR A 147 -16.14 1.69 -3.07
CA THR A 147 -15.71 0.40 -2.53
C THR A 147 -14.42 0.58 -1.75
N LEU A 148 -14.31 -0.15 -0.64
CA LEU A 148 -13.10 -0.18 0.18
C LEU A 148 -12.28 -1.44 -0.10
N MET A 149 -10.98 -1.37 0.16
CA MET A 149 -10.08 -2.51 0.13
C MET A 149 -9.04 -2.39 1.24
N VAL A 150 -9.15 -3.25 2.24
CA VAL A 150 -8.16 -3.46 3.29
C VAL A 150 -7.30 -4.65 2.86
N GLY A 151 -6.01 -4.62 3.18
CA GLY A 151 -5.12 -5.78 3.00
C GLY A 151 -4.66 -6.41 4.31
N ARG A 152 -4.70 -5.64 5.41
CA ARG A 152 -4.38 -6.15 6.74
C ARG A 152 -5.16 -5.42 7.83
N PHE A 153 -5.66 -6.17 8.80
CA PHE A 153 -6.42 -5.66 9.94
C PHE A 153 -5.66 -5.93 11.23
N CYS A 154 -5.58 -4.93 12.12
CA CYS A 154 -4.97 -5.08 13.44
C CYS A 154 -5.84 -4.42 14.51
N PHE A 155 -5.77 -4.90 15.76
CA PHE A 155 -6.33 -4.18 16.90
C PHE A 155 -5.56 -4.45 18.19
N GLY A 156 -5.79 -3.61 19.20
CA GLY A 156 -5.28 -3.82 20.55
C GLY A 156 -3.85 -3.30 20.80
N ARG A 157 -3.32 -2.47 19.90
CA ARG A 157 -2.06 -1.72 20.09
C ARG A 157 -2.33 -0.46 20.93
N ASP A 158 -1.34 -0.01 21.68
CA ASP A 158 -1.37 1.32 22.30
C ASP A 158 -0.01 2.03 22.17
N GLY A 159 -0.01 3.24 21.61
CA GLY A 159 1.24 3.90 21.20
C GLY A 159 1.94 3.16 20.04
N ARG A 160 3.24 2.91 20.19
CA ARG A 160 4.11 2.26 19.18
C ARG A 160 4.08 0.75 19.38
N SER A 161 3.99 -0.05 18.33
CA SER A 161 3.93 -1.53 18.48
C SER A 161 5.18 -2.19 19.10
N HIS A 162 6.32 -1.48 19.16
CA HIS A 162 7.51 -1.91 19.90
C HIS A 162 7.52 -1.47 21.39
N ASP A 163 6.63 -0.55 21.79
CA ASP A 163 6.34 -0.26 23.21
C ASP A 163 5.25 -1.22 23.74
N VAL A 164 4.10 -1.27 23.05
CA VAL A 164 2.96 -2.17 23.35
C VAL A 164 2.36 -2.66 22.04
N GLY A 165 2.57 -3.94 21.75
CA GLY A 165 2.17 -4.58 20.49
C GLY A 165 0.67 -4.58 20.22
N SER A 166 0.30 -4.87 18.96
CA SER A 166 -1.09 -5.24 18.64
C SER A 166 -1.46 -6.54 19.37
N MET A 167 -2.72 -6.73 19.75
CA MET A 167 -3.20 -8.02 20.26
C MET A 167 -3.42 -9.02 19.12
N VAL A 168 -3.88 -8.53 17.97
CA VAL A 168 -4.20 -9.32 16.78
C VAL A 168 -3.72 -8.60 15.53
N THR A 169 -3.24 -9.37 14.56
CA THR A 169 -3.03 -8.93 13.18
C THR A 169 -3.39 -10.05 12.21
N GLY A 170 -3.99 -9.76 11.06
CA GLY A 170 -4.36 -10.77 10.06
C GLY A 170 -4.63 -10.18 8.69
N ALA A 171 -4.50 -10.99 7.63
CA ALA A 171 -4.69 -10.54 6.25
C ALA A 171 -6.18 -10.33 5.93
N VAL A 172 -6.46 -9.49 4.94
CA VAL A 172 -7.81 -9.25 4.43
C VAL A 172 -7.76 -9.33 2.90
N ARG A 173 -8.60 -10.20 2.32
CA ARG A 173 -8.64 -10.43 0.86
C ARG A 173 -9.98 -10.05 0.23
N GLY A 174 -9.91 -9.68 -1.05
CA GLY A 174 -11.06 -9.29 -1.87
C GLY A 174 -11.39 -7.81 -1.76
N LEU A 175 -12.59 -7.44 -2.19
CA LEU A 175 -13.10 -6.07 -2.15
C LEU A 175 -14.24 -5.97 -1.13
N HIS A 176 -14.47 -4.78 -0.56
CA HIS A 176 -15.44 -4.56 0.51
C HIS A 176 -16.54 -3.62 0.00
N PRO A 177 -17.46 -4.14 -0.84
CA PRO A 177 -18.48 -3.35 -1.49
C PRO A 177 -19.36 -2.64 -0.45
N PRO A 178 -19.84 -1.44 -0.76
CA PRO A 178 -20.74 -0.71 0.13
C PRO A 178 -22.09 -1.43 0.23
N ARG A 179 -22.59 -1.58 1.46
CA ARG A 179 -23.88 -2.19 1.80
C ARG A 179 -24.76 -1.19 2.56
N TRP A 180 -26.06 -1.48 2.62
CA TRP A 180 -27.07 -0.69 3.37
C TRP A 180 -26.93 0.83 3.16
N HIS A 181 -26.78 1.26 1.91
CA HIS A 181 -26.80 2.67 1.53
C HIS A 181 -28.06 3.36 2.04
N ASN A 182 -27.90 4.29 2.99
CA ASN A 182 -28.98 5.13 3.47
C ASN A 182 -28.68 6.58 3.08
N ALA A 183 -29.21 7.04 1.95
CA ALA A 183 -28.98 8.39 1.41
C ALA A 183 -29.59 9.53 2.27
N ARG A 184 -30.29 9.20 3.36
CA ARG A 184 -31.05 10.15 4.21
C ARG A 184 -30.83 9.91 5.70
N HIS A 185 -29.73 9.27 6.07
CA HIS A 185 -29.41 8.93 7.47
C HIS A 185 -29.29 10.17 8.36
N VAL A 186 -28.68 11.26 7.89
CA VAL A 186 -28.53 12.50 8.66
C VAL A 186 -29.48 13.58 8.14
N SER A 187 -30.25 14.18 9.05
CA SER A 187 -31.09 15.37 8.84
C SER A 187 -30.44 16.62 9.44
N GLY A 188 -30.96 17.82 9.13
CA GLY A 188 -30.45 19.10 9.64
C GLY A 188 -29.33 19.75 8.82
N VAL A 189 -28.81 19.05 7.79
CA VAL A 189 -27.75 19.54 6.86
C VAL A 189 -28.09 20.86 6.14
N GLY A 190 -29.36 21.23 6.02
CA GLY A 190 -29.80 22.44 5.31
C GLY A 190 -29.65 22.36 3.79
N GLU A 191 -29.60 23.53 3.14
CA GLU A 191 -29.25 23.69 1.73
C GLU A 191 -27.72 23.76 1.57
N HIS A 192 -27.17 22.87 0.75
CA HIS A 192 -25.73 22.70 0.57
C HIS A 192 -25.49 21.92 -0.74
N VAL A 193 -24.52 22.31 -1.58
CA VAL A 193 -24.28 21.63 -2.89
C VAL A 193 -24.04 20.12 -2.71
N LEU A 194 -23.20 19.74 -1.74
CA LEU A 194 -22.92 18.33 -1.39
C LEU A 194 -23.98 17.63 -0.51
N ALA A 195 -25.19 18.18 -0.36
CA ALA A 195 -26.16 17.69 0.64
C ALA A 195 -26.44 16.18 0.56
N GLY A 196 -26.49 15.59 -0.64
CA GLY A 196 -26.64 14.13 -0.79
C GLY A 196 -25.50 13.32 -0.15
N ARG A 197 -24.25 13.79 -0.27
CA ARG A 197 -23.08 13.15 0.32
C ARG A 197 -22.94 13.39 1.83
N LEU A 198 -23.43 14.54 2.33
CA LEU A 198 -23.44 14.84 3.77
C LEU A 198 -24.52 14.08 4.55
N ARG A 199 -25.66 13.80 3.91
CA ARG A 199 -26.81 13.10 4.52
C ARG A 199 -26.65 11.57 4.53
N ARG A 200 -25.71 11.00 3.76
CA ARG A 200 -25.59 9.54 3.57
C ARG A 200 -24.89 8.81 4.71
N SER A 201 -25.27 7.55 4.91
CA SER A 201 -24.44 6.54 5.57
C SER A 201 -24.34 5.28 4.71
N VAL A 202 -23.32 4.48 5.00
CA VAL A 202 -23.00 3.22 4.31
C VAL A 202 -22.37 2.25 5.30
N VAL A 203 -22.69 0.96 5.17
CA VAL A 203 -22.10 -0.13 5.95
C VAL A 203 -21.09 -0.87 5.06
N HIS A 204 -19.92 -1.19 5.61
CA HIS A 204 -18.97 -2.12 5.00
C HIS A 204 -18.76 -3.29 5.95
N GLN A 205 -18.48 -4.46 5.37
CA GLN A 205 -18.12 -5.66 6.12
C GLN A 205 -17.03 -6.42 5.37
N PHE A 206 -16.08 -6.96 6.13
CA PHE A 206 -15.11 -7.95 5.67
C PHE A 206 -14.85 -8.97 6.77
N VAL A 207 -14.09 -10.00 6.45
CA VAL A 207 -13.61 -11.00 7.41
C VAL A 207 -12.08 -11.05 7.40
N VAL A 208 -11.52 -11.53 8.51
CA VAL A 208 -10.11 -11.87 8.69
C VAL A 208 -10.10 -13.38 8.95
N PRO A 209 -9.94 -14.22 7.90
CA PRO A 209 -10.03 -15.67 8.05
C PRO A 209 -8.92 -16.24 8.93
N GLU A 210 -9.18 -17.33 9.64
CA GLU A 210 -8.15 -17.97 10.49
C GLU A 210 -6.99 -18.54 9.67
N ASP A 211 -7.27 -19.04 8.46
CA ASP A 211 -6.30 -19.55 7.50
C ASP A 211 -5.55 -18.45 6.70
N GLU A 212 -5.94 -17.18 6.82
CA GLU A 212 -5.32 -16.04 6.14
C GLU A 212 -4.46 -15.19 7.10
N GLU A 213 -3.41 -15.81 7.65
CA GLU A 213 -2.38 -15.18 8.51
C GLU A 213 -2.91 -14.54 9.82
N LEU A 214 -4.07 -14.97 10.33
CA LEU A 214 -4.63 -14.46 11.59
C LEU A 214 -3.74 -14.85 12.79
N THR A 215 -2.95 -13.88 13.25
CA THR A 215 -1.93 -14.02 14.27
C THR A 215 -2.38 -13.37 15.58
N TRP A 216 -2.46 -14.17 16.64
CA TRP A 216 -2.69 -13.71 18.02
C TRP A 216 -1.35 -13.49 18.70
N LEU A 217 -1.01 -12.22 18.98
CA LEU A 217 0.26 -11.80 19.57
C LEU A 217 0.19 -11.78 21.10
N ASP A 218 1.31 -11.63 21.79
CA ASP A 218 1.40 -11.83 23.26
C ASP A 218 0.48 -10.90 24.07
N GLU A 219 0.30 -9.65 23.63
CA GLU A 219 -0.64 -8.69 24.24
C GLU A 219 -2.09 -9.21 24.27
N SER A 220 -2.47 -10.16 23.41
CA SER A 220 -3.80 -10.80 23.47
C SER A 220 -4.08 -11.50 24.80
N ALA A 221 -3.06 -11.86 25.58
CA ALA A 221 -3.21 -12.44 26.90
C ALA A 221 -3.73 -11.44 27.95
N VAL A 222 -3.48 -10.14 27.77
CA VAL A 222 -3.79 -9.10 28.77
C VAL A 222 -5.30 -8.90 28.94
N SER A 223 -6.07 -8.98 27.85
CA SER A 223 -7.53 -8.80 27.87
C SER A 223 -8.28 -10.12 28.09
N PRO A 224 -9.15 -10.23 29.11
CA PRO A 224 -10.09 -11.35 29.26
C PRO A 224 -11.03 -11.53 28.06
N ALA A 225 -11.58 -10.44 27.51
CA ALA A 225 -12.47 -10.50 26.34
C ALA A 225 -11.73 -11.03 25.09
N VAL A 226 -10.50 -10.59 24.84
CA VAL A 226 -9.70 -11.02 23.68
C VAL A 226 -9.19 -12.46 23.84
N ARG A 227 -8.81 -12.89 25.05
CA ARG A 227 -8.55 -14.32 25.32
C ARG A 227 -9.77 -15.20 25.04
N ARG A 228 -10.98 -14.76 25.40
CA ARG A 228 -12.22 -15.47 25.06
C ARG A 228 -12.52 -15.42 23.56
N LEU A 229 -12.25 -14.30 22.87
CA LEU A 229 -12.39 -14.19 21.43
C LEU A 229 -11.51 -15.20 20.71
N ARG A 230 -10.22 -15.29 21.09
CA ARG A 230 -9.27 -16.30 20.59
C ARG A 230 -9.78 -17.73 20.79
N ALA A 231 -10.33 -18.03 21.96
CA ALA A 231 -10.85 -19.37 22.28
C ALA A 231 -12.14 -19.73 21.50
N VAL A 232 -12.94 -18.74 21.08
CA VAL A 232 -14.12 -18.97 20.23
C VAL A 232 -13.75 -19.05 18.74
N VAL A 233 -12.71 -18.33 18.31
CA VAL A 233 -12.19 -18.41 16.93
C VAL A 233 -11.47 -19.73 16.67
N ALA A 234 -10.66 -20.23 17.62
CA ALA A 234 -9.94 -21.50 17.50
C ALA A 234 -10.82 -22.75 17.73
N ALA A 235 -12.14 -22.63 17.59
CA ALA A 235 -13.10 -23.73 17.69
C ALA A 235 -13.66 -24.04 16.30
N GLU A 236 -13.76 -25.33 15.93
CA GLU A 236 -13.98 -25.85 14.56
C GLU A 236 -15.14 -25.24 13.75
N GLU A 237 -16.12 -24.60 14.41
CA GLU A 237 -17.25 -23.93 13.76
C GLU A 237 -16.96 -22.48 13.34
N ALA A 238 -15.89 -21.85 13.84
CA ALA A 238 -15.48 -20.50 13.46
C ALA A 238 -14.50 -20.54 12.28
N GLY A 239 -14.51 -19.47 11.48
CA GLY A 239 -13.63 -19.31 10.32
C GLY A 239 -12.70 -18.12 10.42
N GLY A 240 -12.53 -17.53 11.62
CA GLY A 240 -11.83 -16.27 11.84
C GLY A 240 -12.72 -15.18 12.44
N LEU A 241 -12.44 -13.92 12.12
CA LEU A 241 -13.16 -12.74 12.64
C LEU A 241 -14.00 -12.06 11.55
N VAL A 242 -15.15 -11.50 11.93
CA VAL A 242 -15.91 -10.55 11.10
C VAL A 242 -15.70 -9.14 11.63
N VAL A 243 -15.52 -8.18 10.71
CA VAL A 243 -15.42 -6.75 11.00
C VAL A 243 -16.48 -6.02 10.20
N GLN A 244 -17.48 -5.46 10.89
CA GLN A 244 -18.49 -4.60 10.27
C GLN A 244 -18.37 -3.18 10.81
N PHE A 245 -18.48 -2.18 9.95
CA PHE A 245 -18.49 -0.77 10.34
C PHE A 245 -19.36 0.06 9.42
N ALA A 246 -19.88 1.17 9.95
CA ALA A 246 -20.56 2.19 9.17
C ALA A 246 -19.72 3.45 9.06
N LEU A 247 -19.75 4.07 7.87
CA LEU A 247 -19.31 5.44 7.65
C LEU A 247 -20.54 6.33 7.54
N SER A 248 -20.56 7.42 8.30
CA SER A 248 -21.64 8.41 8.30
C SER A 248 -21.09 9.82 8.55
N HIS A 249 -21.95 10.85 8.42
CA HIS A 249 -21.63 12.23 8.78
C HIS A 249 -20.28 12.72 8.23
N LEU A 250 -20.24 12.84 6.90
CA LEU A 250 -19.12 13.45 6.18
C LEU A 250 -18.88 14.88 6.69
N SER A 251 -17.66 15.16 7.13
CA SER A 251 -17.21 16.51 7.50
C SER A 251 -17.12 17.42 6.27
N LEU A 252 -17.41 18.70 6.44
CA LEU A 252 -17.22 19.70 5.38
C LEU A 252 -15.71 19.81 5.00
N PRO A 253 -15.36 19.85 3.70
CA PRO A 253 -13.98 20.02 3.27
C PRO A 253 -13.53 21.47 3.54
N PRO A 254 -12.43 21.70 4.29
CA PRO A 254 -11.99 23.05 4.65
C PRO A 254 -11.32 23.81 3.49
N ALA A 255 -10.88 23.07 2.46
CA ALA A 255 -10.32 23.58 1.21
C ALA A 255 -10.43 22.47 0.13
N PRO A 256 -10.27 22.78 -1.17
CA PRO A 256 -10.08 21.77 -2.20
C PRO A 256 -8.85 20.88 -1.93
N ASP A 257 -8.87 19.67 -2.49
CA ASP A 257 -7.77 18.69 -2.42
C ASP A 257 -7.39 18.36 -0.96
N ARG A 258 -8.45 18.12 -0.15
CA ARG A 258 -8.37 17.71 1.26
C ARG A 258 -9.17 16.43 1.48
N PRO A 259 -8.55 15.35 2.01
CA PRO A 259 -9.24 14.09 2.27
C PRO A 259 -10.49 14.25 3.14
N SER A 260 -11.56 13.62 2.69
CA SER A 260 -12.86 13.60 3.36
C SER A 260 -12.82 12.79 4.66
N ARG A 261 -13.38 13.34 5.76
CA ARG A 261 -13.44 12.68 7.08
C ARG A 261 -14.86 12.25 7.41
N TRP A 262 -15.03 11.04 7.93
CA TRP A 262 -16.32 10.42 8.27
C TRP A 262 -16.35 9.98 9.73
N LEU A 263 -17.50 10.09 10.38
CA LEU A 263 -17.74 9.38 11.63
C LEU A 263 -17.76 7.87 11.35
N LEU A 264 -17.00 7.10 12.13
CA LEU A 264 -16.90 5.65 12.03
C LEU A 264 -17.37 4.99 13.34
N ARG A 265 -18.17 3.94 13.23
CA ARG A 265 -18.50 2.99 14.31
C ARG A 265 -18.61 1.57 13.77
N GLY A 266 -18.29 0.56 14.57
CA GLY A 266 -18.33 -0.83 14.15
C GLY A 266 -18.18 -1.86 15.27
N THR A 267 -18.16 -3.12 14.88
CA THR A 267 -18.06 -4.31 15.74
C THR A 267 -17.11 -5.33 15.12
N ILE A 268 -16.25 -5.92 15.96
CA ILE A 268 -15.42 -7.09 15.68
C ILE A 268 -16.02 -8.27 16.47
N ALA A 269 -16.16 -9.43 15.85
CA ALA A 269 -16.73 -10.63 16.47
C ALA A 269 -16.18 -11.92 15.80
N PRO A 270 -16.42 -13.13 16.34
CA PRO A 270 -16.20 -14.37 15.60
C PRO A 270 -17.04 -14.41 14.32
N TRP A 271 -16.52 -15.04 13.27
CA TRP A 271 -17.23 -15.29 12.01
C TRP A 271 -17.48 -16.77 11.79
N ARG A 272 -18.64 -17.14 11.26
CA ARG A 272 -18.96 -18.52 10.85
C ARG A 272 -18.92 -18.65 9.32
N PRO A 273 -18.27 -19.66 8.73
CA PRO A 273 -18.19 -19.82 7.26
C PRO A 273 -19.54 -19.87 6.53
N HIS A 274 -20.62 -20.25 7.23
CA HIS A 274 -21.98 -20.28 6.68
C HIS A 274 -22.66 -18.88 6.60
N GLU A 275 -22.03 -17.84 7.12
CA GLU A 275 -22.49 -16.45 7.08
C GLU A 275 -21.79 -15.67 5.94
N PRO A 276 -22.38 -14.59 5.40
CA PRO A 276 -21.73 -13.78 4.37
C PRO A 276 -20.46 -13.09 4.90
N ARG A 277 -19.39 -13.08 4.10
CA ARG A 277 -18.19 -12.28 4.38
C ARG A 277 -18.47 -10.78 4.29
N THR A 278 -19.25 -10.33 3.30
CA THR A 278 -19.37 -8.90 2.95
C THR A 278 -20.79 -8.32 3.10
N TYR A 279 -21.72 -9.03 3.75
CA TYR A 279 -23.09 -8.55 4.00
C TYR A 279 -23.53 -8.87 5.45
N PRO A 280 -24.26 -7.98 6.15
CA PRO A 280 -24.73 -8.23 7.52
C PRO A 280 -25.56 -9.52 7.68
N ALA A 281 -25.15 -10.35 8.63
CA ALA A 281 -25.83 -11.60 9.01
C ALA A 281 -27.13 -11.37 9.81
N GLY A 282 -27.98 -12.40 9.91
CA GLY A 282 -29.25 -12.41 10.64
C GLY A 282 -30.51 -12.33 9.75
N ARG A 283 -31.68 -12.11 10.37
CA ARG A 283 -32.99 -11.93 9.70
C ARG A 283 -33.11 -10.50 9.19
N LEU A 284 -33.10 -10.30 7.87
CA LEU A 284 -33.06 -8.97 7.25
C LEU A 284 -34.45 -8.31 7.25
N LEU A 285 -34.60 -7.19 7.97
CA LEU A 285 -35.80 -6.35 7.97
C LEU A 285 -35.56 -5.09 7.14
N VAL A 286 -36.49 -4.80 6.23
CA VAL A 286 -36.43 -3.71 5.24
C VAL A 286 -37.69 -2.82 5.29
N PRO A 287 -37.60 -1.54 4.88
CA PRO A 287 -38.77 -0.70 4.66
C PRO A 287 -39.73 -1.27 3.61
N ALA A 288 -41.01 -0.96 3.73
CA ALA A 288 -41.98 -1.24 2.66
C ALA A 288 -41.64 -0.45 1.39
N ARG A 289 -41.75 -1.08 0.22
CA ARG A 289 -41.49 -0.44 -1.10
C ARG A 289 -42.24 0.90 -1.22
N ARG A 290 -41.53 1.93 -1.66
CA ARG A 290 -42.01 3.31 -1.67
C ARG A 290 -43.00 3.56 -2.82
N ALA A 291 -44.29 3.68 -2.49
CA ALA A 291 -45.28 4.21 -3.43
C ALA A 291 -44.96 5.70 -3.77
N PRO A 292 -45.14 6.15 -5.02
CA PRO A 292 -45.01 7.55 -5.39
C PRO A 292 -45.84 8.47 -4.49
N GLY A 293 -45.30 9.64 -4.14
CA GLY A 293 -45.95 10.60 -3.26
C GLY A 293 -45.97 10.28 -1.77
N ARG A 294 -45.63 9.04 -1.33
CA ARG A 294 -45.50 8.75 0.11
C ARG A 294 -44.22 9.34 0.71
N ALA A 295 -44.36 9.77 1.97
CA ALA A 295 -43.24 10.08 2.86
C ALA A 295 -42.30 8.85 3.01
N PRO A 296 -41.00 9.05 3.24
CA PRO A 296 -40.07 7.96 3.51
C PRO A 296 -40.43 7.22 4.81
N ALA A 297 -40.04 5.95 4.90
CA ALA A 297 -40.12 5.21 6.16
C ALA A 297 -39.22 5.85 7.23
N PRO A 298 -39.60 5.82 8.52
CA PRO A 298 -38.83 6.43 9.60
C PRO A 298 -37.61 5.61 10.03
N LEU A 299 -37.48 4.36 9.55
CA LEU A 299 -36.33 3.48 9.77
C LEU A 299 -35.80 2.97 8.44
N HIS A 300 -34.50 2.66 8.42
CA HIS A 300 -33.80 1.95 7.35
C HIS A 300 -33.55 0.49 7.77
N ASN A 301 -32.90 -0.28 6.89
CA ASN A 301 -32.63 -1.72 7.07
C ASN A 301 -31.88 -2.03 8.39
N LEU A 302 -32.21 -3.18 8.97
CA LEU A 302 -31.51 -3.82 10.08
C LEU A 302 -31.54 -5.34 9.93
N THR A 303 -30.74 -6.06 10.71
CA THR A 303 -30.89 -7.51 10.90
C THR A 303 -31.22 -7.86 12.34
N VAL A 304 -31.92 -8.98 12.53
CA VAL A 304 -32.35 -9.51 13.84
C VAL A 304 -31.87 -10.94 14.04
N GLU A 305 -31.39 -11.22 15.25
CA GLU A 305 -31.21 -12.57 15.78
C GLU A 305 -32.23 -12.84 16.89
N LEU A 306 -32.78 -14.05 16.89
CA LEU A 306 -33.64 -14.55 17.96
C LEU A 306 -32.92 -15.69 18.69
N THR A 307 -32.74 -15.56 19.99
CA THR A 307 -32.40 -16.67 20.90
C THR A 307 -33.59 -16.94 21.82
N ASP A 308 -33.57 -18.02 22.62
CA ASP A 308 -34.69 -18.33 23.50
C ASP A 308 -34.82 -17.35 24.71
N ASP A 309 -33.74 -16.63 25.06
CA ASP A 309 -33.73 -15.64 26.16
C ASP A 309 -33.82 -14.18 25.69
N HIS A 310 -33.23 -13.85 24.53
CA HIS A 310 -33.03 -12.47 24.08
C HIS A 310 -33.05 -12.32 22.55
N VAL A 311 -33.30 -11.08 22.11
CA VAL A 311 -33.27 -10.65 20.71
C VAL A 311 -32.16 -9.62 20.54
N THR A 312 -31.29 -9.81 19.54
CA THR A 312 -30.26 -8.83 19.15
C THR A 312 -30.61 -8.21 17.80
N LEU A 313 -30.59 -6.87 17.73
CA LEU A 313 -30.86 -6.09 16.52
C LEU A 313 -29.61 -5.31 16.09
N ASN A 314 -29.20 -5.45 14.82
CA ASN A 314 -28.15 -4.64 14.23
C ASN A 314 -28.73 -3.33 13.67
N MET A 315 -28.71 -2.28 14.48
CA MET A 315 -29.28 -0.97 14.15
C MET A 315 -28.22 0.07 13.74
N ILE A 316 -27.07 -0.37 13.22
CA ILE A 316 -25.87 0.46 12.93
C ILE A 316 -26.12 1.64 11.98
N THR A 317 -27.08 1.53 11.06
CA THR A 317 -27.53 2.63 10.16
C THR A 317 -29.06 2.71 10.05
N ALA A 318 -29.78 1.95 10.87
CA ALA A 318 -31.23 1.78 10.80
C ALA A 318 -31.99 3.02 11.29
N LEU A 319 -31.52 3.64 12.36
CA LEU A 319 -32.09 4.86 12.91
C LEU A 319 -31.62 6.08 12.10
N PRO A 320 -32.51 7.01 11.73
CA PRO A 320 -32.13 8.33 11.25
C PRO A 320 -31.61 9.18 12.42
N ALA A 321 -30.78 10.15 12.09
CA ALA A 321 -30.14 11.05 13.03
C ALA A 321 -30.33 12.52 12.62
N HIS A 322 -30.05 13.44 13.55
CA HIS A 322 -30.15 14.87 13.34
C HIS A 322 -28.89 15.59 13.80
N ALA A 323 -28.32 16.40 12.90
CA ALA A 323 -27.20 17.29 13.20
C ALA A 323 -27.74 18.73 13.30
N ALA A 324 -27.54 19.38 14.45
CA ALA A 324 -28.02 20.76 14.69
C ALA A 324 -27.32 21.81 13.79
N ALA A 325 -26.17 21.46 13.22
CA ALA A 325 -25.45 22.17 12.17
C ALA A 325 -24.62 21.15 11.36
N PRO A 326 -24.17 21.45 10.13
CA PRO A 326 -23.38 20.51 9.32
C PRO A 326 -22.07 20.01 9.96
N SER A 327 -21.53 20.75 10.93
CA SER A 327 -20.32 20.40 11.70
C SER A 327 -20.61 19.83 13.11
N ALA A 328 -21.87 19.67 13.50
CA ALA A 328 -22.27 19.14 14.79
C ALA A 328 -22.52 17.62 14.71
N ALA A 329 -21.98 16.87 15.68
CA ALA A 329 -22.16 15.43 15.75
C ALA A 329 -23.66 15.05 15.78
N PRO A 330 -24.11 14.10 14.95
CA PRO A 330 -25.53 13.79 14.80
C PRO A 330 -26.04 12.90 15.95
N ALA A 331 -27.18 13.26 16.52
CA ALA A 331 -27.88 12.46 17.52
C ALA A 331 -28.97 11.57 16.86
N PRO A 332 -29.17 10.30 17.26
CA PRO A 332 -30.30 9.50 16.81
C PRO A 332 -31.64 10.18 17.13
N LEU A 333 -32.62 10.05 16.25
CA LEU A 333 -33.98 10.56 16.47
C LEU A 333 -34.79 9.59 17.34
N ASP A 334 -35.61 10.13 18.24
CA ASP A 334 -36.64 9.37 18.96
C ASP A 334 -37.74 8.98 17.97
N VAL A 335 -37.93 7.68 17.77
CA VAL A 335 -39.00 7.09 16.93
C VAL A 335 -40.09 6.41 17.77
N GLY A 336 -40.08 6.65 19.09
CA GLY A 336 -40.96 5.98 20.05
C GLY A 336 -40.47 4.60 20.47
N ASP A 337 -41.22 3.96 21.37
CA ASP A 337 -40.99 2.56 21.72
C ASP A 337 -41.41 1.66 20.54
N LEU A 338 -40.61 0.64 20.25
CA LEU A 338 -40.82 -0.26 19.11
C LEU A 338 -41.13 -1.68 19.61
N GLU A 339 -41.96 -2.40 18.86
CA GLU A 339 -42.24 -3.82 19.12
C GLU A 339 -41.85 -4.66 17.90
N LEU A 340 -41.04 -5.69 18.13
CA LEU A 340 -40.80 -6.74 17.15
C LEU A 340 -41.93 -7.77 17.29
N ARG A 341 -42.67 -8.02 16.21
CA ARG A 341 -43.85 -8.90 16.20
C ARG A 341 -43.79 -9.88 15.02
N THR A 342 -44.52 -10.98 15.12
CA THR A 342 -44.71 -11.92 14.00
C THR A 342 -45.73 -11.35 13.00
N ALA A 343 -45.47 -11.47 11.69
CA ALA A 343 -46.12 -10.64 10.68
C ALA A 343 -47.51 -11.12 10.20
N HIS A 344 -47.92 -12.33 10.60
CA HIS A 344 -49.22 -12.94 10.28
C HIS A 344 -50.06 -13.24 11.54
N SER A 345 -49.44 -13.72 12.62
CA SER A 345 -50.11 -14.04 13.88
C SER A 345 -50.08 -12.89 14.91
N ASP A 346 -49.37 -11.79 14.61
CA ASP A 346 -49.26 -10.58 15.43
C ASP A 346 -48.84 -10.85 16.89
N ARG A 347 -47.99 -11.85 17.11
CA ARG A 347 -47.46 -12.20 18.43
C ARG A 347 -46.23 -11.36 18.73
N LEU A 348 -46.16 -10.79 19.92
CA LEU A 348 -45.03 -10.01 20.39
C LEU A 348 -43.80 -10.91 20.61
N VAL A 349 -42.70 -10.61 19.93
CA VAL A 349 -41.42 -11.34 20.01
C VAL A 349 -40.45 -10.62 20.95
N ALA A 350 -40.38 -9.29 20.89
CA ALA A 350 -39.58 -8.48 21.82
C ALA A 350 -40.03 -7.01 21.86
N ARG A 351 -39.71 -6.32 22.96
CA ARG A 351 -39.90 -4.86 23.14
C ARG A 351 -38.56 -4.16 23.02
N VAL A 352 -38.49 -3.15 22.17
CA VAL A 352 -37.33 -2.26 22.02
C VAL A 352 -37.71 -0.86 22.53
N PRO A 353 -37.55 -0.58 23.84
CA PRO A 353 -37.88 0.72 24.41
C PRO A 353 -36.89 1.77 23.91
N ARG A 354 -37.34 3.02 23.75
CA ARG A 354 -36.54 4.10 23.12
C ARG A 354 -35.21 4.39 23.83
N GLN A 355 -35.14 4.17 25.15
CA GLN A 355 -33.91 4.33 25.92
C GLN A 355 -32.80 3.34 25.47
N ALA A 356 -33.17 2.19 24.89
CA ALA A 356 -32.20 1.20 24.41
C ALA A 356 -31.38 1.71 23.21
N TYR A 357 -31.97 2.55 22.34
CA TYR A 357 -31.30 3.09 21.16
C TYR A 357 -30.96 4.59 21.24
N LEU A 358 -31.56 5.34 22.18
CA LEU A 358 -31.17 6.73 22.49
C LEU A 358 -30.04 6.81 23.54
N GLY A 359 -29.75 5.70 24.23
CA GLY A 359 -28.78 5.65 25.32
C GLY A 359 -27.31 5.49 24.91
N VAL A 360 -26.41 5.69 25.89
CA VAL A 360 -24.97 5.54 25.70
C VAL A 360 -24.55 4.11 25.30
N ARG A 361 -25.28 3.07 25.74
CA ARG A 361 -25.04 1.67 25.35
C ARG A 361 -25.10 1.49 23.81
N TYR A 362 -26.08 2.06 23.12
CA TYR A 362 -26.16 2.03 21.64
C TYR A 362 -25.01 2.78 20.96
N THR A 363 -24.52 3.86 21.56
CA THR A 363 -23.40 4.64 21.01
C THR A 363 -22.05 3.94 21.17
N LEU A 364 -21.86 3.18 22.25
CA LEU A 364 -20.62 2.44 22.52
C LEU A 364 -20.63 1.03 21.91
N GLY A 365 -21.76 0.32 21.96
CA GLY A 365 -21.99 -1.03 21.43
C GLY A 365 -22.11 -1.10 19.91
N GLY A 366 -21.37 -0.26 19.17
CA GLY A 366 -21.31 -0.26 17.70
C GLY A 366 -22.61 0.11 16.96
N GLY A 367 -23.73 0.33 17.66
CA GLY A 367 -25.07 0.44 17.08
C GLY A 367 -25.90 -0.84 17.17
N LEU A 368 -25.50 -1.83 17.97
CA LEU A 368 -26.35 -2.96 18.35
C LEU A 368 -27.37 -2.56 19.42
N VAL A 369 -28.47 -3.32 19.49
CA VAL A 369 -29.47 -3.27 20.56
C VAL A 369 -29.84 -4.70 20.94
N THR A 370 -29.60 -5.10 22.18
CA THR A 370 -30.06 -6.38 22.74
C THR A 370 -31.16 -6.15 23.76
N VAL A 371 -32.25 -6.92 23.67
CA VAL A 371 -33.43 -6.83 24.55
C VAL A 371 -33.96 -8.24 24.90
N PRO A 372 -34.67 -8.42 26.03
CA PRO A 372 -35.29 -9.71 26.37
C PRO A 372 -36.27 -10.22 25.31
N GLY A 373 -36.33 -11.54 25.14
CA GLY A 373 -37.36 -12.20 24.35
C GLY A 373 -38.67 -12.32 25.14
N GLU A 374 -39.79 -12.04 24.48
CA GLU A 374 -41.15 -12.25 25.03
C GLU A 374 -41.67 -13.68 24.69
N MET A 375 -40.90 -14.45 23.90
CA MET A 375 -41.10 -15.88 23.64
C MET A 375 -39.80 -16.57 23.19
N PRO A 376 -39.70 -17.91 23.30
CA PRO A 376 -38.62 -18.69 22.71
C PRO A 376 -38.46 -18.49 21.18
N ALA A 377 -37.24 -18.51 20.67
CA ALA A 377 -36.93 -18.26 19.26
C ALA A 377 -37.61 -19.25 18.31
N HIS A 378 -37.69 -20.53 18.71
CA HIS A 378 -38.37 -21.54 17.91
C HIS A 378 -39.86 -21.23 17.68
N ALA A 379 -40.51 -20.53 18.62
CA ALA A 379 -41.92 -20.17 18.52
C ALA A 379 -42.20 -19.01 17.54
N ALA A 380 -41.17 -18.36 16.99
CA ALA A 380 -41.24 -17.33 15.95
C ALA A 380 -40.30 -17.63 14.75
N ALA A 381 -39.72 -18.83 14.66
CA ALA A 381 -38.76 -19.18 13.62
C ALA A 381 -39.41 -19.36 12.24
N ASP A 382 -40.62 -19.93 12.21
CA ASP A 382 -41.31 -20.33 10.97
C ASP A 382 -42.32 -19.30 10.45
N GLU A 383 -42.25 -18.06 10.95
CA GLU A 383 -43.10 -16.94 10.55
C GLU A 383 -42.24 -15.68 10.31
N ALA A 384 -42.60 -14.86 9.31
CA ALA A 384 -41.94 -13.59 9.04
C ALA A 384 -42.04 -12.61 10.23
N LEU A 385 -41.06 -11.72 10.38
CA LEU A 385 -41.07 -10.65 11.38
C LEU A 385 -41.51 -9.29 10.80
N CYS A 386 -42.07 -8.45 11.66
CA CYS A 386 -42.26 -7.03 11.41
C CYS A 386 -41.85 -6.20 12.64
N LEU A 387 -41.44 -4.96 12.40
CA LEU A 387 -41.13 -3.98 13.46
C LEU A 387 -42.16 -2.86 13.39
N VAL A 388 -42.90 -2.66 14.48
CA VAL A 388 -43.97 -1.65 14.59
C VAL A 388 -43.61 -0.59 15.64
N ALA A 389 -44.13 0.63 15.47
CA ALA A 389 -44.15 1.59 16.57
C ALA A 389 -45.31 1.29 17.53
N ALA A 390 -45.02 1.31 18.83
CA ALA A 390 -46.02 1.21 19.88
C ALA A 390 -46.69 2.58 20.12
N GLY A 391 -48.03 2.59 20.20
CA GLY A 391 -48.78 3.81 20.44
C GLY A 391 -50.29 3.54 20.55
N ALA A 392 -51.05 4.55 20.97
CA ALA A 392 -52.50 4.44 21.23
C ALA A 392 -53.38 4.41 19.95
N GLY A 393 -52.79 4.22 18.77
CA GLY A 393 -53.48 4.08 17.49
C GLY A 393 -53.33 2.68 16.91
N ALA A 394 -53.71 2.49 15.64
CA ALA A 394 -53.41 1.24 14.93
C ALA A 394 -51.88 1.08 14.75
N PRO A 395 -51.31 -0.13 14.93
CA PRO A 395 -49.87 -0.34 14.90
C PRO A 395 -49.29 -0.05 13.51
N VAL A 396 -48.33 0.88 13.45
CA VAL A 396 -47.69 1.29 12.20
C VAL A 396 -46.45 0.46 11.97
N VAL A 397 -46.52 -0.47 11.00
CA VAL A 397 -45.36 -1.26 10.56
C VAL A 397 -44.34 -0.34 9.89
N HIS A 398 -43.12 -0.30 10.42
CA HIS A 398 -41.99 0.46 9.86
C HIS A 398 -41.12 -0.41 8.95
N LEU A 399 -40.80 -1.63 9.41
CA LEU A 399 -40.01 -2.60 8.66
C LEU A 399 -40.73 -3.96 8.61
N ARG A 400 -40.50 -4.70 7.52
CA ARG A 400 -40.91 -6.10 7.35
C ARG A 400 -39.71 -6.95 6.97
N GLU A 401 -39.68 -8.20 7.40
CA GLU A 401 -38.63 -9.12 6.99
C GLU A 401 -38.70 -9.44 5.50
N LYS A 402 -37.55 -9.39 4.81
CA LYS A 402 -37.41 -10.04 3.51
C LYS A 402 -37.09 -11.52 3.77
N GLU A 403 -38.15 -12.34 3.89
CA GLU A 403 -38.04 -13.75 4.29
C GLU A 403 -37.04 -14.55 3.46
N VAL A 404 -36.98 -14.31 2.16
CA VAL A 404 -35.99 -14.88 1.24
C VAL A 404 -34.94 -13.81 0.94
N ASN A 405 -33.79 -13.88 1.62
CA ASN A 405 -32.65 -13.01 1.32
C ASN A 405 -31.65 -13.77 0.46
N VAL A 406 -31.24 -13.19 -0.68
CA VAL A 406 -30.25 -13.76 -1.59
C VAL A 406 -29.12 -12.75 -1.72
N GLN A 407 -27.88 -13.19 -1.50
CA GLN A 407 -26.70 -12.34 -1.48
C GLN A 407 -25.51 -13.02 -2.19
N VAL A 408 -24.45 -12.24 -2.33
CA VAL A 408 -23.22 -12.54 -3.06
C VAL A 408 -22.09 -11.85 -2.34
N ASP A 409 -21.03 -12.57 -1.96
CA ASP A 409 -19.92 -12.00 -1.19
C ASP A 409 -19.03 -11.12 -2.08
N ASP A 410 -18.70 -11.56 -3.29
CA ASP A 410 -17.95 -10.79 -4.28
C ASP A 410 -18.88 -9.88 -5.10
N ALA A 411 -19.64 -9.02 -4.42
CA ALA A 411 -20.61 -8.09 -5.02
C ALA A 411 -19.98 -6.88 -5.77
N CYS A 412 -18.70 -6.95 -6.12
CA CYS A 412 -17.95 -5.92 -6.82
C CYS A 412 -16.94 -6.58 -7.76
N LEU A 413 -17.20 -6.55 -9.07
CA LEU A 413 -16.37 -7.23 -10.07
C LEU A 413 -15.88 -6.29 -11.17
N PHE A 414 -14.65 -6.53 -11.62
CA PHE A 414 -14.05 -5.94 -12.81
C PHE A 414 -13.82 -7.07 -13.81
N LEU A 415 -14.41 -6.98 -15.00
CA LEU A 415 -14.30 -7.99 -16.06
C LEU A 415 -13.54 -7.39 -17.25
N GLU A 416 -12.63 -8.15 -17.83
CA GLU A 416 -12.06 -7.81 -19.13
C GLU A 416 -13.13 -7.95 -20.22
N HIS A 417 -12.99 -7.19 -21.32
CA HIS A 417 -13.76 -7.44 -22.54
C HIS A 417 -13.34 -8.81 -23.12
N PRO A 418 -14.24 -9.63 -23.70
CA PRO A 418 -13.85 -10.85 -24.39
C PRO A 418 -13.14 -10.51 -25.73
N ARG A 419 -12.21 -11.37 -26.16
CA ARG A 419 -11.49 -11.23 -27.45
C ARG A 419 -12.36 -11.54 -28.67
N ALA A 420 -13.38 -12.38 -28.47
CA ALA A 420 -14.38 -12.80 -29.44
C ALA A 420 -15.64 -13.23 -28.66
N PRO A 421 -16.84 -13.27 -29.25
CA PRO A 421 -18.08 -13.57 -28.52
C PRO A 421 -18.07 -14.89 -27.72
N ASP A 422 -17.34 -15.89 -28.21
CA ASP A 422 -17.20 -17.21 -27.60
C ASP A 422 -16.02 -17.33 -26.62
N ASP A 423 -15.11 -16.35 -26.58
CA ASP A 423 -13.97 -16.31 -25.64
C ASP A 423 -14.44 -16.36 -24.18
N GLY A 424 -13.94 -17.36 -23.45
CA GLY A 424 -14.26 -17.60 -22.05
C GLY A 424 -13.05 -17.55 -21.12
N ASP A 425 -11.89 -17.04 -21.55
CA ASP A 425 -10.70 -16.93 -20.69
C ASP A 425 -10.99 -16.10 -19.42
N HIS A 426 -11.80 -15.06 -19.58
CA HIS A 426 -12.14 -14.08 -18.55
C HIS A 426 -13.53 -14.33 -17.91
N ASP A 427 -14.12 -15.51 -18.11
CA ASP A 427 -15.39 -15.89 -17.48
C ASP A 427 -15.24 -16.02 -15.95
N VAL A 428 -16.10 -15.35 -15.18
CA VAL A 428 -16.08 -15.35 -13.70
C VAL A 428 -17.25 -16.14 -13.15
N GLU A 429 -16.98 -17.08 -12.24
CA GLU A 429 -18.03 -17.75 -11.45
C GLU A 429 -18.41 -16.90 -10.25
N VAL A 430 -19.71 -16.77 -9.97
CA VAL A 430 -20.25 -16.05 -8.82
C VAL A 430 -21.03 -17.01 -7.92
N LEU A 431 -20.59 -17.12 -6.66
CA LEU A 431 -21.28 -17.87 -5.61
C LEU A 431 -22.46 -17.06 -5.07
N VAL A 432 -23.67 -17.50 -5.38
CA VAL A 432 -24.92 -17.01 -4.80
C VAL A 432 -25.19 -17.74 -3.50
N ARG A 433 -25.60 -16.98 -2.47
CA ARG A 433 -25.91 -17.49 -1.12
C ARG A 433 -27.34 -17.09 -0.76
N SER A 434 -28.21 -18.07 -0.49
CA SER A 434 -29.62 -17.86 -0.18
C SER A 434 -29.97 -18.27 1.25
N PHE A 435 -30.78 -17.42 1.88
CA PHE A 435 -31.18 -17.56 3.27
C PHE A 435 -32.70 -17.39 3.38
N VAL A 436 -33.35 -18.35 4.03
CA VAL A 436 -34.76 -18.25 4.43
C VAL A 436 -34.80 -17.93 5.91
N ARG A 437 -35.39 -16.79 6.29
CA ARG A 437 -35.55 -16.32 7.67
C ARG A 437 -34.24 -16.36 8.49
N GLY A 438 -33.15 -15.88 7.89
CA GLY A 438 -31.82 -15.83 8.54
C GLY A 438 -31.09 -17.18 8.68
N ARG A 439 -31.54 -18.23 7.99
CA ARG A 439 -30.90 -19.56 7.93
C ARG A 439 -30.55 -19.91 6.48
N PRO A 440 -29.36 -20.47 6.17
CA PRO A 440 -29.04 -20.95 4.82
C PRO A 440 -30.06 -22.01 4.39
N HIS A 441 -30.60 -21.91 3.17
CA HIS A 441 -31.67 -22.79 2.70
C HIS A 441 -31.76 -22.79 1.17
N ALA A 442 -32.17 -23.92 0.59
CA ALA A 442 -32.47 -24.05 -0.83
C ALA A 442 -33.61 -23.09 -1.27
N VAL A 443 -33.39 -22.36 -2.36
CA VAL A 443 -34.34 -21.45 -2.98
C VAL A 443 -34.29 -21.69 -4.49
N ALA A 444 -35.44 -21.95 -5.08
CA ALA A 444 -35.57 -22.18 -6.52
C ALA A 444 -36.04 -20.92 -7.26
N GLY A 445 -35.71 -20.81 -8.55
CA GLY A 445 -36.21 -19.74 -9.42
C GLY A 445 -35.61 -18.36 -9.17
N ILE A 446 -34.37 -18.28 -8.64
CA ILE A 446 -33.67 -17.00 -8.43
C ILE A 446 -33.34 -16.41 -9.82
N GLY A 447 -34.01 -15.31 -10.16
CA GLY A 447 -33.72 -14.57 -11.39
C GLY A 447 -32.46 -13.72 -11.22
N VAL A 448 -31.55 -13.82 -12.19
CA VAL A 448 -30.35 -12.99 -12.30
C VAL A 448 -30.49 -12.11 -13.54
N ARG A 449 -30.43 -10.77 -13.38
CA ARG A 449 -30.72 -9.79 -14.45
C ARG A 449 -29.80 -8.58 -14.37
N GLN A 450 -29.28 -8.10 -15.49
CA GLN A 450 -28.51 -6.84 -15.54
C GLN A 450 -29.43 -5.60 -15.58
N PHE A 451 -28.92 -4.49 -15.06
CA PHE A 451 -29.42 -3.13 -15.20
C PHE A 451 -28.19 -2.24 -15.48
N PHE A 452 -27.93 -1.89 -16.75
CA PHE A 452 -26.80 -1.05 -17.10
C PHE A 452 -26.98 0.39 -16.62
N ASN A 453 -25.88 1.13 -16.41
CA ASN A 453 -25.94 2.55 -16.07
C ASN A 453 -25.82 3.43 -17.32
N PRO A 454 -26.88 4.14 -17.77
CA PRO A 454 -26.77 5.04 -18.92
C PRO A 454 -25.78 6.19 -18.70
N ARG A 455 -25.56 6.61 -17.44
CA ARG A 455 -24.62 7.69 -17.10
C ARG A 455 -23.14 7.31 -17.32
N ALA A 456 -22.82 6.02 -17.40
CA ALA A 456 -21.48 5.53 -17.71
C ALA A 456 -21.15 5.59 -19.21
N LEU A 457 -22.18 5.71 -20.07
CA LEU A 457 -22.09 5.64 -21.52
C LEU A 457 -22.62 6.92 -22.22
N PRO A 458 -22.20 8.14 -21.82
CA PRO A 458 -22.75 9.41 -22.32
C PRO A 458 -22.51 9.68 -23.82
N ARG A 459 -21.79 8.79 -24.52
CA ARG A 459 -21.53 8.85 -25.97
C ARG A 459 -22.28 7.79 -26.78
N ASP A 460 -22.80 6.73 -26.16
CA ASP A 460 -23.48 5.65 -26.88
C ASP A 460 -24.88 6.07 -27.38
N PRO A 461 -25.28 5.76 -28.63
CA PRO A 461 -26.58 6.18 -29.17
C PRO A 461 -27.80 5.63 -28.43
N ALA A 462 -27.74 4.39 -27.91
CA ALA A 462 -28.84 3.77 -27.18
C ALA A 462 -28.88 4.27 -25.73
N ALA A 463 -27.75 4.26 -25.02
CA ALA A 463 -27.68 4.72 -23.63
C ALA A 463 -28.04 6.20 -23.45
N ARG A 464 -27.78 7.05 -24.46
CA ARG A 464 -28.19 8.46 -24.45
C ARG A 464 -29.69 8.68 -24.62
N SER A 465 -30.46 7.67 -24.99
CA SER A 465 -31.92 7.80 -25.10
C SER A 465 -32.57 7.91 -23.72
N PRO A 466 -33.44 8.91 -23.46
CA PRO A 466 -34.25 8.92 -22.24
C PRO A 466 -35.27 7.77 -22.21
N GLU A 467 -35.49 7.10 -23.35
CA GLU A 467 -36.35 5.93 -23.49
C GLU A 467 -35.58 4.60 -23.38
N ALA A 468 -34.27 4.62 -23.11
CA ALA A 468 -33.42 3.42 -23.02
C ALA A 468 -33.94 2.37 -22.02
N ARG A 469 -34.02 1.12 -22.47
CA ARG A 469 -34.51 -0.03 -21.72
C ARG A 469 -33.36 -0.85 -21.14
N CYS A 470 -33.63 -1.60 -20.08
CA CYS A 470 -32.63 -2.44 -19.40
C CYS A 470 -31.94 -3.47 -20.32
N HIS A 471 -32.61 -3.87 -21.42
CA HIS A 471 -32.14 -4.86 -22.39
C HIS A 471 -31.58 -4.26 -23.69
N ASP A 472 -31.50 -2.93 -23.84
CA ASP A 472 -31.00 -2.30 -25.07
C ASP A 472 -29.47 -2.44 -25.26
N LEU A 473 -28.72 -2.69 -24.17
CA LEU A 473 -27.28 -2.92 -24.16
C LEU A 473 -26.89 -4.06 -23.22
N ASP A 474 -26.23 -5.08 -23.76
CA ASP A 474 -25.59 -6.15 -22.98
C ASP A 474 -24.22 -5.70 -22.48
N ILE A 475 -24.15 -5.18 -21.25
CA ILE A 475 -22.86 -4.96 -20.58
C ILE A 475 -22.24 -6.32 -20.23
N VAL A 476 -23.04 -7.23 -19.69
CA VAL A 476 -22.63 -8.59 -19.33
C VAL A 476 -23.54 -9.63 -19.97
N ARG A 477 -23.00 -10.82 -20.17
CA ARG A 477 -23.76 -12.03 -20.44
C ARG A 477 -23.72 -12.95 -19.22
N LEU A 478 -24.87 -13.56 -18.97
CA LEU A 478 -25.17 -14.44 -17.85
C LEU A 478 -25.43 -15.85 -18.37
N ARG A 479 -24.98 -16.84 -17.61
CA ARG A 479 -25.35 -18.26 -17.76
C ARG A 479 -25.49 -18.90 -16.38
N ALA A 480 -26.52 -19.71 -16.18
CA ALA A 480 -26.66 -20.45 -14.91
C ALA A 480 -25.55 -21.50 -14.74
N GLY A 481 -25.21 -21.81 -13.49
CA GLY A 481 -24.15 -22.76 -13.16
C GLY A 481 -22.73 -22.20 -13.29
N ARG A 482 -21.76 -23.12 -13.23
CA ARG A 482 -20.31 -22.86 -13.24
C ARG A 482 -19.74 -22.72 -14.65
N ARG A 483 -18.47 -22.32 -14.78
CA ARG A 483 -17.77 -22.00 -16.03
C ARG A 483 -17.70 -23.19 -17.01
N GLY A 484 -17.65 -24.41 -16.51
CA GLY A 484 -17.75 -25.66 -17.30
C GLY A 484 -19.17 -26.16 -17.59
N GLY A 485 -20.22 -25.44 -17.19
CA GLY A 485 -21.62 -25.86 -17.36
C GLY A 485 -22.15 -25.68 -18.79
N SER A 486 -23.10 -26.52 -19.21
CA SER A 486 -23.83 -26.37 -20.46
C SER A 486 -25.00 -25.38 -20.31
N GLY A 487 -25.21 -24.56 -21.33
CA GLY A 487 -26.30 -23.57 -21.38
C GLY A 487 -25.97 -22.41 -22.33
N SER A 488 -27.01 -21.68 -22.79
CA SER A 488 -26.84 -20.49 -23.61
C SER A 488 -26.55 -19.24 -22.78
N TRP A 489 -25.76 -18.33 -23.35
CA TRP A 489 -25.54 -16.99 -22.81
C TRP A 489 -26.75 -16.08 -23.07
N SER A 490 -27.07 -15.18 -22.13
CA SER A 490 -28.26 -14.32 -22.16
C SER A 490 -28.07 -13.07 -21.29
N HIS A 491 -28.89 -12.03 -21.46
CA HIS A 491 -28.97 -10.86 -20.57
C HIS A 491 -29.62 -11.17 -19.20
N MET A 492 -30.20 -12.36 -19.07
CA MET A 492 -30.75 -12.90 -17.83
C MET A 492 -30.53 -14.42 -17.73
N CYS A 493 -30.40 -14.94 -16.52
CA CYS A 493 -30.54 -16.38 -16.26
C CYS A 493 -31.41 -16.64 -15.03
N VAL A 494 -31.74 -17.91 -14.80
CA VAL A 494 -32.44 -18.36 -13.59
C VAL A 494 -31.62 -19.50 -12.99
N LEU A 495 -31.47 -19.50 -11.66
CA LEU A 495 -30.74 -20.54 -10.93
C LEU A 495 -31.48 -20.95 -9.66
N ASP A 496 -31.16 -22.15 -9.19
CA ASP A 496 -31.58 -22.68 -7.90
C ASP A 496 -30.35 -22.79 -6.99
N THR A 497 -30.57 -22.78 -5.67
CA THR A 497 -29.55 -23.08 -4.66
C THR A 497 -29.78 -24.42 -3.98
N ASP A 498 -28.70 -25.05 -3.52
CA ASP A 498 -28.73 -26.31 -2.79
C ASP A 498 -29.21 -26.15 -1.33
N ARG A 499 -29.27 -27.26 -0.59
CA ARG A 499 -29.71 -27.28 0.81
C ARG A 499 -28.83 -26.48 1.78
N THR A 500 -27.59 -26.17 1.40
CA THR A 500 -26.69 -25.28 2.16
C THR A 500 -26.86 -23.81 1.77
N GLY A 501 -27.78 -23.51 0.85
CA GLY A 501 -28.05 -22.17 0.33
C GLY A 501 -27.09 -21.75 -0.78
N HIS A 502 -26.29 -22.65 -1.37
CA HIS A 502 -25.29 -22.29 -2.38
C HIS A 502 -25.78 -22.56 -3.81
N GLY A 503 -25.53 -21.61 -4.71
CA GLY A 503 -25.79 -21.73 -6.14
C GLY A 503 -24.80 -20.90 -6.94
N TRP A 504 -24.75 -21.08 -8.26
CA TRP A 504 -23.75 -20.43 -9.12
C TRP A 504 -24.37 -19.87 -10.39
N PHE A 505 -23.81 -18.75 -10.85
CA PHE A 505 -23.90 -18.31 -12.24
C PHE A 505 -22.51 -17.92 -12.76
N THR A 506 -22.34 -17.96 -14.08
CA THR A 506 -21.13 -17.51 -14.77
C THR A 506 -21.40 -16.15 -15.42
N LEU A 507 -20.44 -15.24 -15.31
CA LEU A 507 -20.41 -13.93 -15.96
C LEU A 507 -19.39 -13.90 -17.10
N ARG A 508 -19.75 -13.21 -18.17
CA ARG A 508 -18.86 -12.80 -19.25
C ARG A 508 -19.08 -11.32 -19.55
N GLY A 509 -18.02 -10.55 -19.81
CA GLY A 509 -18.17 -9.20 -20.37
C GLY A 509 -18.77 -9.24 -21.77
N ALA A 510 -19.52 -8.22 -22.19
CA ALA A 510 -20.15 -8.19 -23.51
C ALA A 510 -20.09 -6.81 -24.18
N THR A 511 -20.25 -5.73 -23.40
CA THR A 511 -20.01 -4.34 -23.82
C THR A 511 -19.30 -3.62 -22.68
N ALA A 512 -18.28 -2.82 -23.00
CA ALA A 512 -17.58 -2.01 -22.00
C ALA A 512 -18.52 -0.98 -21.35
N GLY A 513 -18.42 -0.79 -20.02
CA GLY A 513 -19.34 0.04 -19.24
C GLY A 513 -19.62 -0.53 -17.85
N THR A 514 -20.74 -0.15 -17.24
CA THR A 514 -21.11 -0.60 -15.88
C THR A 514 -22.57 -1.04 -15.79
N ALA A 515 -22.82 -2.00 -14.89
CA ALA A 515 -24.15 -2.50 -14.58
C ALA A 515 -24.28 -2.92 -13.11
N ARG A 516 -25.53 -2.93 -12.62
CA ARG A 516 -25.91 -3.73 -11.44
C ARG A 516 -26.58 -5.01 -11.89
N ILE A 517 -26.22 -6.12 -11.26
CA ILE A 517 -26.81 -7.43 -11.52
C ILE A 517 -27.67 -7.79 -10.33
N LEU A 518 -28.98 -7.80 -10.53
CA LEU A 518 -29.98 -8.07 -9.51
C LEU A 518 -30.15 -9.58 -9.29
N LEU A 519 -30.28 -9.98 -8.04
CA LEU A 519 -30.71 -11.31 -7.60
C LEU A 519 -32.16 -11.21 -7.09
N SER A 520 -33.11 -11.30 -8.02
CA SER A 520 -34.55 -11.18 -7.75
C SER A 520 -35.11 -12.47 -7.15
N THR A 521 -35.85 -12.38 -6.05
CA THR A 521 -36.40 -13.55 -5.33
C THR A 521 -37.82 -13.92 -5.75
N GLY A 522 -38.25 -13.47 -6.93
CA GLY A 522 -39.59 -13.67 -7.50
C GLY A 522 -39.83 -12.74 -8.68
N ALA A 523 -40.88 -12.98 -9.47
CA ALA A 523 -41.19 -12.19 -10.67
C ALA A 523 -41.45 -10.70 -10.37
N ASP A 524 -42.14 -10.40 -9.26
CA ASP A 524 -42.43 -9.04 -8.82
C ASP A 524 -41.24 -8.35 -8.12
N ASP A 525 -40.15 -9.08 -7.81
CA ASP A 525 -38.99 -8.55 -7.11
C ASP A 525 -38.02 -7.82 -8.06
N LEU A 526 -38.53 -6.82 -8.77
CA LEU A 526 -37.78 -5.93 -9.67
C LEU A 526 -37.89 -4.46 -9.20
N PRO A 527 -36.89 -3.59 -9.50
CA PRO A 527 -36.96 -2.14 -9.21
C PRO A 527 -37.99 -1.42 -10.08
N CYS A 528 -38.11 -1.84 -11.34
CA CYS A 528 -39.09 -1.39 -12.31
C CYS A 528 -39.36 -2.53 -13.31
N ASP A 529 -40.38 -2.36 -14.15
CA ASP A 529 -40.53 -3.16 -15.36
C ASP A 529 -39.34 -2.88 -16.30
N PRO A 530 -38.60 -3.91 -16.77
CA PRO A 530 -37.41 -3.73 -17.61
C PRO A 530 -37.75 -3.40 -19.08
N ASP A 531 -38.98 -3.65 -19.53
CA ASP A 531 -39.36 -3.55 -20.94
C ASP A 531 -40.02 -2.20 -21.29
N LEU A 532 -40.36 -1.39 -20.27
CA LEU A 532 -40.85 -0.02 -20.44
C LEU A 532 -39.74 0.95 -20.89
N PRO A 533 -40.08 1.96 -21.72
CA PRO A 533 -39.18 3.06 -22.06
C PRO A 533 -38.59 3.75 -20.82
N GLY A 534 -37.27 3.96 -20.82
CA GLY A 534 -36.53 4.62 -19.75
C GLY A 534 -36.19 3.72 -18.54
N SER A 535 -36.51 2.43 -18.61
CA SER A 535 -36.25 1.48 -17.52
C SER A 535 -34.78 1.34 -17.16
N ALA A 536 -33.81 1.58 -18.06
CA ALA A 536 -32.39 1.50 -17.74
C ALA A 536 -31.98 2.50 -16.66
N ALA A 537 -32.36 3.78 -16.83
CA ALA A 537 -32.08 4.83 -15.86
C ALA A 537 -32.88 4.67 -14.56
N LEU A 538 -34.17 4.31 -14.67
CA LEU A 538 -35.06 4.12 -13.53
C LEU A 538 -34.65 2.91 -12.68
N GLY A 539 -34.39 1.78 -13.33
CA GLY A 539 -34.01 0.52 -12.69
C GLY A 539 -32.63 0.60 -12.04
N HIS A 540 -31.63 1.18 -12.72
CA HIS A 540 -30.32 1.38 -12.11
C HIS A 540 -30.37 2.29 -10.87
N ASP A 541 -31.31 3.24 -10.77
CA ASP A 541 -31.57 4.04 -9.56
C ASP A 541 -30.28 4.56 -8.89
N ALA A 542 -29.54 5.38 -9.64
CA ALA A 542 -28.27 5.98 -9.20
C ALA A 542 -28.44 6.90 -7.99
N ASP A 543 -29.59 7.56 -7.86
CA ASP A 543 -29.86 8.62 -6.87
C ASP A 543 -30.70 8.14 -5.65
N ASP A 544 -30.98 6.83 -5.56
CA ASP A 544 -31.82 6.21 -4.52
C ASP A 544 -33.22 6.82 -4.38
N ALA A 545 -33.86 7.04 -5.52
CA ALA A 545 -35.23 7.55 -5.63
C ALA A 545 -36.27 6.48 -5.23
N LEU A 546 -36.00 5.22 -5.62
CA LEU A 546 -36.86 4.06 -5.34
C LEU A 546 -36.70 3.55 -3.89
N GLY A 547 -35.49 3.63 -3.33
CA GLY A 547 -35.16 3.03 -2.04
C GLY A 547 -35.12 1.50 -2.07
N TYR A 548 -34.93 0.90 -3.25
CA TYR A 548 -35.00 -0.55 -3.46
C TYR A 548 -33.68 -1.27 -3.15
N TRP A 549 -32.58 -0.77 -3.72
CA TRP A 549 -31.31 -1.51 -3.79
C TRP A 549 -30.63 -1.76 -2.44
N SER A 550 -30.92 -0.99 -1.39
CA SER A 550 -30.27 -1.18 -0.09
C SER A 550 -30.63 -2.52 0.58
N GLY A 551 -31.80 -3.08 0.28
CA GLY A 551 -32.31 -4.36 0.76
C GLY A 551 -32.39 -5.47 -0.30
N ALA A 552 -31.82 -5.23 -1.49
CA ALA A 552 -31.75 -6.21 -2.57
C ALA A 552 -30.41 -6.99 -2.53
N GLY A 553 -30.38 -8.16 -3.16
CA GLY A 553 -29.14 -8.84 -3.51
C GLY A 553 -28.63 -8.32 -4.85
N TYR A 554 -27.40 -7.82 -4.92
CA TYR A 554 -26.82 -7.38 -6.19
C TYR A 554 -25.30 -7.49 -6.25
N VAL A 555 -24.78 -7.55 -7.48
CA VAL A 555 -23.37 -7.33 -7.84
C VAL A 555 -23.26 -6.00 -8.59
N SER A 556 -22.29 -5.15 -8.25
CA SER A 556 -21.85 -4.04 -9.12
C SER A 556 -20.72 -4.54 -10.02
N VAL A 557 -20.86 -4.37 -11.33
CA VAL A 557 -19.87 -4.84 -12.32
C VAL A 557 -19.43 -3.70 -13.22
N ARG A 558 -18.12 -3.62 -13.47
CA ARG A 558 -17.52 -2.84 -14.56
C ARG A 558 -16.91 -3.80 -15.57
N VAL A 559 -17.26 -3.63 -16.84
CA VAL A 559 -16.59 -4.28 -17.97
C VAL A 559 -15.63 -3.27 -18.59
N LEU A 560 -14.36 -3.65 -18.72
CA LEU A 560 -13.30 -2.78 -19.20
C LEU A 560 -13.38 -2.56 -20.73
N PRO A 561 -12.79 -1.48 -21.27
CA PRO A 561 -12.77 -1.19 -22.71
C PRO A 561 -12.24 -2.34 -23.57
N ASP A 562 -12.76 -2.47 -24.80
CA ASP A 562 -12.18 -3.36 -25.81
C ASP A 562 -10.86 -2.77 -26.35
N ASP A 563 -9.77 -3.19 -25.72
CA ASP A 563 -8.42 -2.81 -26.07
C ASP A 563 -7.65 -3.91 -26.80
N TRP A 564 -8.31 -5.00 -27.25
CA TRP A 564 -7.62 -6.16 -27.82
C TRP A 564 -6.85 -5.89 -29.12
N ARG A 565 -7.11 -4.75 -29.78
CA ARG A 565 -6.25 -4.20 -30.86
C ARG A 565 -4.80 -3.90 -30.43
N LEU A 566 -4.52 -3.84 -29.13
CA LEU A 566 -3.18 -3.64 -28.55
C LEU A 566 -2.50 -4.98 -28.18
N ALA A 567 -3.18 -6.12 -28.36
CA ALA A 567 -2.56 -7.43 -28.13
C ALA A 567 -1.67 -7.81 -29.32
N GLY A 568 -0.41 -8.13 -29.04
CA GLY A 568 0.59 -8.51 -30.03
C GLY A 568 1.57 -7.42 -30.44
N THR A 569 1.45 -6.19 -29.90
CA THR A 569 2.45 -5.14 -30.07
C THR A 569 3.84 -5.63 -29.66
N THR A 570 4.82 -5.47 -30.54
CA THR A 570 6.21 -5.93 -30.35
C THR A 570 7.04 -5.02 -29.44
N GLU A 571 8.23 -5.49 -29.04
CA GLU A 571 9.19 -4.67 -28.24
C GLU A 571 9.65 -3.39 -28.97
N ASP A 572 9.56 -3.34 -30.30
CA ASP A 572 9.88 -2.16 -31.12
C ASP A 572 8.69 -1.19 -31.31
N GLU A 573 7.46 -1.71 -31.38
CA GLU A 573 6.23 -0.89 -31.57
C GLU A 573 5.72 -0.26 -30.26
N ALA A 574 6.08 -0.84 -29.10
CA ALA A 574 5.64 -0.42 -27.77
C ALA A 574 6.30 0.91 -27.31
N THR A 575 6.13 1.97 -28.09
CA THR A 575 6.69 3.31 -27.84
C THR A 575 6.03 4.03 -26.66
N PHE A 576 6.76 4.93 -26.00
CA PHE A 576 6.20 5.75 -24.92
C PHE A 576 5.00 6.58 -25.38
N GLU A 577 5.04 7.09 -26.61
CA GLU A 577 3.98 7.93 -27.19
C GLU A 577 2.67 7.14 -27.33
N LEU A 578 2.74 5.87 -27.74
CA LEU A 578 1.61 4.93 -27.77
C LEU A 578 1.13 4.59 -26.34
N VAL A 579 2.05 4.24 -25.44
CA VAL A 579 1.74 3.95 -24.02
C VAL A 579 1.08 5.14 -23.34
N TYR A 580 1.53 6.36 -23.61
CA TYR A 580 0.93 7.57 -23.04
C TYR A 580 -0.48 7.80 -23.59
N GLN A 581 -0.66 7.77 -24.92
CA GLN A 581 -1.97 8.00 -25.54
C GLN A 581 -3.02 6.97 -25.10
N GLU A 582 -2.66 5.69 -25.10
CA GLU A 582 -3.60 4.59 -24.85
C GLU A 582 -3.80 4.31 -23.36
N VAL A 583 -2.77 4.48 -22.53
CA VAL A 583 -2.78 4.06 -21.13
C VAL A 583 -2.76 5.24 -20.17
N LEU A 584 -1.75 6.11 -20.26
CA LEU A 584 -1.44 7.05 -19.17
C LEU A 584 -2.27 8.33 -19.20
N ALA A 585 -2.64 8.82 -20.39
CA ALA A 585 -3.33 10.09 -20.57
C ALA A 585 -4.68 10.14 -19.85
N PHE A 586 -5.47 9.06 -19.84
CA PHE A 586 -6.74 8.99 -19.11
C PHE A 586 -6.54 9.30 -17.62
N TYR A 587 -5.48 8.76 -17.01
CA TYR A 587 -5.20 8.95 -15.59
C TYR A 587 -4.73 10.38 -15.29
N GLU A 588 -3.86 10.97 -16.11
CA GLU A 588 -3.48 12.40 -15.95
C GLU A 588 -4.66 13.37 -16.08
N HIS A 589 -5.65 13.10 -16.95
CA HIS A 589 -6.79 13.98 -17.11
C HIS A 589 -7.75 13.97 -15.90
N LEU A 590 -7.94 12.84 -15.23
CA LEU A 590 -9.01 12.66 -14.23
C LEU A 590 -8.51 12.39 -12.79
N TYR A 591 -7.24 12.03 -12.60
CA TYR A 591 -6.68 11.56 -11.33
C TYR A 591 -5.33 12.24 -11.05
N SER A 592 -5.37 13.53 -10.71
CA SER A 592 -4.15 14.37 -10.64
C SER A 592 -3.18 14.03 -9.50
N PHE A 593 -3.52 13.09 -8.62
CA PHE A 593 -2.70 12.68 -7.47
C PHE A 593 -1.30 12.20 -7.88
N MET A 594 -1.14 11.56 -9.05
CA MET A 594 0.17 11.13 -9.55
C MET A 594 1.10 12.33 -9.72
N LYS A 595 0.66 13.34 -10.46
CA LYS A 595 1.34 14.62 -10.64
C LYS A 595 1.52 15.42 -9.34
N ALA A 596 0.61 15.28 -8.37
CA ALA A 596 0.63 16.04 -7.11
C ALA A 596 1.53 15.43 -6.01
N GLU A 597 1.59 14.10 -5.89
CA GLU A 597 2.26 13.39 -4.79
C GLU A 597 3.42 12.47 -5.22
N VAL A 598 3.54 12.12 -6.51
CA VAL A 598 4.48 11.09 -7.01
C VAL A 598 5.30 11.62 -8.20
N PHE A 599 4.76 11.52 -9.41
CA PHE A 599 5.22 12.21 -10.60
C PHE A 599 4.16 12.22 -11.70
N SER A 600 4.26 13.18 -12.63
CA SER A 600 3.43 13.25 -13.83
C SER A 600 3.70 12.04 -14.74
N LEU A 601 2.65 11.32 -15.15
CA LEU A 601 2.77 10.19 -16.07
C LEU A 601 3.01 10.64 -17.53
N ALA A 602 2.93 11.95 -17.82
CA ALA A 602 3.40 12.53 -19.08
C ALA A 602 4.94 12.67 -19.13
N ASP A 603 5.64 12.54 -17.99
CA ASP A 603 7.09 12.72 -17.90
C ASP A 603 7.81 11.43 -18.36
N ARG A 604 7.98 11.26 -19.67
CA ARG A 604 8.64 10.08 -20.29
C ARG A 604 9.86 9.56 -19.54
N CYS A 605 10.78 10.46 -19.18
CA CYS A 605 12.03 10.10 -18.49
C CYS A 605 11.80 9.50 -17.09
N ARG A 606 10.72 9.88 -16.39
CA ARG A 606 10.34 9.31 -15.09
C ARG A 606 9.71 7.94 -15.28
N VAL A 607 8.84 7.78 -16.27
CA VAL A 607 8.22 6.49 -16.62
C VAL A 607 9.27 5.46 -17.04
N GLU A 608 10.27 5.86 -17.84
CA GLU A 608 11.41 5.01 -18.22
C GLU A 608 12.34 4.69 -17.02
N THR A 609 12.56 5.65 -16.11
CA THR A 609 13.43 5.45 -14.93
C THR A 609 12.81 4.50 -13.90
N TYR A 610 11.51 4.65 -13.62
CA TYR A 610 10.78 3.83 -12.65
C TYR A 610 10.12 2.60 -13.29
N ALA A 611 10.66 2.14 -14.42
CA ALA A 611 10.12 1.05 -15.24
C ALA A 611 9.67 -0.18 -14.44
N LYS A 612 10.58 -0.73 -13.63
CA LYS A 612 10.35 -1.90 -12.77
C LYS A 612 9.23 -1.67 -11.76
N LEU A 613 9.28 -0.55 -11.02
CA LEU A 613 8.24 -0.13 -10.06
C LEU A 613 6.87 -0.02 -10.72
N ILE A 614 6.80 0.63 -11.88
CA ILE A 614 5.55 0.81 -12.64
C ILE A 614 5.00 -0.56 -13.07
N TRP A 615 5.83 -1.49 -13.53
CA TRP A 615 5.33 -2.84 -13.81
C TRP A 615 4.79 -3.51 -12.55
N GLN A 616 5.56 -3.54 -11.46
CA GLN A 616 5.17 -4.25 -10.24
C GLN A 616 3.86 -3.71 -9.64
N MET A 617 3.58 -2.41 -9.80
CA MET A 617 2.30 -1.83 -9.42
C MET A 617 1.18 -2.08 -10.44
N CYS A 618 1.46 -2.14 -11.74
CA CYS A 618 0.45 -2.32 -12.80
C CYS A 618 0.20 -3.78 -13.24
N ASP A 619 1.00 -4.75 -12.77
CA ASP A 619 0.91 -6.18 -13.10
C ASP A 619 -0.51 -6.71 -12.81
N PRO A 620 -1.26 -7.26 -13.79
CA PRO A 620 -2.62 -7.73 -13.58
C PRO A 620 -2.78 -8.75 -12.44
N ARG A 621 -1.73 -9.51 -12.11
CA ARG A 621 -1.72 -10.43 -10.97
C ARG A 621 -1.89 -9.70 -9.63
N ASN A 622 -1.46 -8.44 -9.57
CA ASN A 622 -1.60 -7.57 -8.42
C ASN A 622 -2.93 -6.79 -8.36
N LYS A 623 -3.89 -6.95 -9.30
CA LYS A 623 -5.22 -6.29 -9.24
C LYS A 623 -5.93 -6.50 -7.89
N ALA A 624 -5.71 -7.67 -7.27
CA ALA A 624 -6.22 -8.06 -5.96
C ALA A 624 -5.39 -7.54 -4.76
N LYS A 625 -4.46 -6.60 -4.95
CA LYS A 625 -3.65 -5.95 -3.90
C LYS A 625 -3.96 -4.45 -3.82
N THR A 626 -3.67 -3.81 -2.69
CA THR A 626 -3.95 -2.37 -2.46
C THR A 626 -2.90 -1.42 -3.05
N TYR A 627 -1.70 -1.89 -3.37
CA TYR A 627 -0.67 -1.12 -4.08
C TYR A 627 -0.84 -1.16 -5.61
N TYR A 628 -1.89 -1.83 -6.12
CA TYR A 628 -2.17 -1.87 -7.56
C TYR A 628 -2.40 -0.47 -8.14
N MET A 629 -1.87 -0.27 -9.34
CA MET A 629 -2.01 0.95 -10.13
C MET A 629 -2.68 0.60 -11.48
N PRO A 630 -3.70 1.36 -11.91
CA PRO A 630 -4.31 2.50 -11.23
C PRO A 630 -5.12 2.07 -10.00
N PRO A 631 -5.30 2.94 -8.97
CA PRO A 631 -6.07 2.60 -7.76
C PRO A 631 -7.53 2.22 -8.04
N THR A 632 -8.03 2.55 -9.23
CA THR A 632 -9.38 2.30 -9.78
C THR A 632 -9.56 0.94 -10.47
N ARG A 633 -8.49 0.13 -10.62
CA ARG A 633 -8.52 -1.24 -11.18
C ARG A 633 -9.03 -1.38 -12.63
N ASP A 634 -9.10 -0.27 -13.36
CA ASP A 634 -9.68 -0.16 -14.70
C ASP A 634 -8.68 -0.14 -15.86
N LEU A 635 -7.44 -0.56 -15.59
CA LEU A 635 -6.46 -0.92 -16.62
C LEU A 635 -6.80 -2.30 -17.19
N SER A 636 -7.14 -2.35 -18.48
CA SER A 636 -7.42 -3.58 -19.22
C SER A 636 -6.16 -4.43 -19.44
N GLU A 637 -6.32 -5.75 -19.60
CA GLU A 637 -5.18 -6.64 -19.83
C GLU A 637 -4.35 -6.25 -21.07
N PRO A 638 -4.91 -5.90 -22.23
CA PRO A 638 -4.11 -5.49 -23.40
C PRO A 638 -3.24 -4.28 -23.12
N LYS A 639 -3.75 -3.27 -22.38
CA LYS A 639 -2.98 -2.10 -21.98
C LYS A 639 -1.90 -2.41 -20.95
N ALA A 640 -2.17 -3.32 -20.02
CA ALA A 640 -1.16 -3.84 -19.11
C ALA A 640 -0.07 -4.64 -19.85
N ARG A 641 -0.42 -5.44 -20.87
CA ARG A 641 0.54 -6.18 -21.70
C ARG A 641 1.38 -5.25 -22.59
N LEU A 642 0.78 -4.20 -23.18
CA LEU A 642 1.52 -3.15 -23.91
C LEU A 642 2.56 -2.46 -23.00
N LEU A 643 2.13 -2.06 -21.79
CA LEU A 643 3.02 -1.51 -20.77
C LEU A 643 4.11 -2.52 -20.38
N LEU A 644 3.77 -3.79 -20.17
CA LEU A 644 4.73 -4.86 -19.89
C LEU A 644 5.81 -4.93 -20.98
N THR A 645 5.42 -5.04 -22.26
CA THR A 645 6.35 -5.18 -23.40
C THR A 645 7.36 -4.04 -23.46
N PHE A 646 6.93 -2.78 -23.32
CA PHE A 646 7.81 -1.61 -23.25
C PHE A 646 8.85 -1.71 -22.12
N LEU A 647 8.40 -2.15 -20.94
CA LEU A 647 9.24 -2.36 -19.77
C LEU A 647 10.09 -3.64 -19.90
N ARG A 648 9.80 -4.52 -20.87
CA ARG A 648 10.39 -5.86 -21.01
C ARG A 648 11.55 -6.06 -21.99
N ALA A 649 12.10 -5.08 -22.68
CA ALA A 649 13.36 -5.29 -23.42
C ALA A 649 14.67 -5.48 -22.55
N ARG A 650 14.62 -6.25 -21.42
CA ARG A 650 15.27 -5.92 -20.11
C ARG A 650 15.42 -7.18 -19.01
N GLN A 651 15.91 -7.53 -17.69
CA GLN A 651 17.08 -7.49 -16.51
C GLN A 651 18.53 -8.56 -16.42
N ALA A 652 19.01 -9.90 -15.99
CA ALA A 652 18.80 -11.23 -15.07
C ALA A 652 19.91 -11.69 -13.97
N PRO A 653 20.28 -12.94 -13.40
CA PRO A 653 19.88 -14.39 -13.13
C PRO A 653 20.45 -15.18 -11.81
N ASP A 654 21.28 -16.29 -11.90
CA ASP A 654 21.59 -17.45 -10.94
C ASP A 654 23.09 -18.06 -11.01
N ALA A 655 23.78 -18.97 -10.23
CA ALA A 655 23.94 -19.49 -8.79
C ALA A 655 25.09 -20.61 -8.58
N VAL A 656 25.74 -20.89 -7.37
CA VAL A 656 26.87 -21.92 -7.11
C VAL A 656 27.13 -22.48 -5.59
N PRO A 657 28.31 -22.75 -4.89
CA PRO A 657 28.42 -23.42 -3.53
C PRO A 657 29.32 -22.85 -2.31
N LEU A 658 29.90 -23.69 -1.39
CA LEU A 658 29.83 -23.52 0.12
C LEU A 658 31.10 -23.60 1.08
N THR A 659 30.89 -23.48 2.44
CA THR A 659 31.84 -23.19 3.59
C THR A 659 31.49 -23.89 4.97
N VAL A 660 32.36 -23.87 6.03
CA VAL A 660 32.16 -24.50 7.40
C VAL A 660 32.65 -23.60 8.62
N PRO A 661 32.11 -23.70 9.88
CA PRO A 661 32.38 -22.77 11.04
C PRO A 661 33.44 -23.16 12.12
N VAL A 662 33.76 -22.23 13.06
CA VAL A 662 34.68 -22.32 14.23
C VAL A 662 34.06 -21.58 15.47
N ALA A 663 34.71 -21.55 16.66
CA ALA A 663 34.15 -21.05 17.93
C ALA A 663 34.79 -19.75 18.50
N HIS A 664 33.99 -19.00 19.28
CA HIS A 664 34.17 -17.59 19.70
C HIS A 664 35.04 -17.34 20.97
N ARG A 665 35.33 -16.07 21.32
CA ARG A 665 36.13 -15.63 22.50
C ARG A 665 35.45 -14.49 23.29
N ALA A 666 35.64 -14.44 24.62
CA ALA A 666 35.03 -13.41 25.48
C ALA A 666 35.83 -12.09 25.57
N ARG A 667 35.12 -10.96 25.75
CA ARG A 667 35.67 -9.58 25.85
C ARG A 667 35.07 -8.78 27.03
N ALA A 668 35.46 -7.50 27.17
CA ALA A 668 35.08 -6.62 28.28
C ALA A 668 34.25 -5.41 27.80
N GLY A 669 32.95 -5.47 28.06
CA GLY A 669 31.92 -4.63 27.43
C GLY A 669 31.85 -3.15 27.82
N VAL A 670 30.81 -2.47 27.35
CA VAL A 670 30.71 -0.99 27.30
C VAL A 670 30.02 -0.42 28.53
N THR A 671 30.59 0.63 29.12
CA THR A 671 30.15 1.18 30.42
C THR A 671 30.15 2.72 30.53
N THR A 672 30.47 3.46 29.46
CA THR A 672 30.45 4.93 29.50
C THR A 672 29.88 5.54 28.22
N ARG A 673 29.12 6.63 28.37
CA ARG A 673 28.56 7.43 27.26
C ARG A 673 29.64 7.83 26.24
N GLY A 674 30.85 8.16 26.71
CA GLY A 674 31.98 8.50 25.85
C GLY A 674 32.52 7.32 25.02
N ARG A 675 32.59 6.10 25.57
CA ARG A 675 32.95 4.89 24.79
C ARG A 675 31.84 4.56 23.80
N LEU A 676 30.57 4.59 24.22
CA LEU A 676 29.42 4.27 23.36
C LEU A 676 29.28 5.23 22.18
N LEU A 677 29.35 6.54 22.40
CA LEU A 677 29.33 7.54 21.32
C LEU A 677 30.50 7.37 20.34
N ARG A 678 31.67 6.92 20.82
CA ARG A 678 32.82 6.62 19.95
C ARG A 678 32.54 5.39 19.09
N LEU A 679 32.04 4.30 19.68
CA LEU A 679 31.64 3.09 18.94
C LEU A 679 30.52 3.36 17.93
N LEU A 680 29.54 4.21 18.25
CA LEU A 680 28.49 4.63 17.30
C LEU A 680 29.05 5.45 16.13
N ARG A 681 30.11 6.26 16.34
CA ARG A 681 30.81 6.98 15.26
C ARG A 681 31.68 6.03 14.43
N GLU A 682 32.32 5.05 15.06
CA GLU A 682 33.05 3.96 14.39
C GLU A 682 32.10 3.10 13.54
N ALA A 683 30.91 2.77 14.04
CA ALA A 683 29.85 2.08 13.30
C ALA A 683 29.32 2.93 12.13
N ALA A 684 28.95 4.20 12.34
CA ALA A 684 28.54 5.09 11.24
C ALA A 684 29.62 5.24 10.15
N ALA A 685 30.90 5.14 10.50
CA ALA A 685 32.01 5.11 9.54
C ALA A 685 32.14 3.76 8.82
N LEU A 686 31.84 2.64 9.49
CA LEU A 686 31.72 1.31 8.87
C LEU A 686 30.59 1.30 7.85
N GLU A 687 29.32 1.54 8.23
CA GLU A 687 28.19 1.41 7.30
C GLU A 687 28.37 2.32 6.07
N LEU A 688 28.88 3.55 6.27
CA LEU A 688 29.17 4.43 5.14
C LEU A 688 30.30 3.87 4.26
N ALA A 689 31.41 3.39 4.82
CA ALA A 689 32.50 2.78 4.04
C ALA A 689 32.09 1.47 3.35
N VAL A 690 31.22 0.68 3.97
CA VAL A 690 30.67 -0.57 3.45
C VAL A 690 29.71 -0.28 2.29
N MET A 691 28.72 0.60 2.49
CA MET A 691 27.85 1.16 1.44
C MET A 691 28.66 1.70 0.24
N LEU A 692 29.73 2.48 0.50
CA LEU A 692 30.57 3.06 -0.55
C LEU A 692 31.25 1.98 -1.41
N GLN A 693 31.71 0.88 -0.82
CA GLN A 693 32.33 -0.22 -1.55
C GLN A 693 31.32 -1.00 -2.39
N TYR A 694 30.12 -1.25 -1.85
CA TYR A 694 29.05 -1.95 -2.56
C TYR A 694 28.53 -1.12 -3.74
N LEU A 695 28.39 0.20 -3.56
CA LEU A 695 28.12 1.15 -4.65
C LEU A 695 29.25 1.17 -5.68
N TYR A 696 30.52 1.18 -5.27
CA TYR A 696 31.66 1.19 -6.19
C TYR A 696 31.71 -0.08 -7.05
N ALA A 697 31.50 -1.26 -6.45
CA ALA A 697 31.36 -2.51 -7.17
C ALA A 697 30.17 -2.44 -8.15
N ALA A 698 28.99 -1.99 -7.72
CA ALA A 698 27.81 -1.85 -8.57
C ALA A 698 27.94 -0.81 -9.70
N TYR A 699 28.75 0.24 -9.51
CA TYR A 699 29.10 1.21 -10.55
C TYR A 699 30.13 0.65 -11.53
N SER A 700 31.04 -0.21 -11.07
CA SER A 700 32.00 -0.88 -11.96
C SER A 700 31.34 -1.89 -12.91
N VAL A 701 30.17 -2.44 -12.56
CA VAL A 701 29.36 -3.26 -13.48
C VAL A 701 28.86 -2.38 -14.64
N PRO A 702 29.15 -2.74 -15.91
CA PRO A 702 28.60 -2.05 -17.06
C PRO A 702 27.07 -2.00 -16.99
N THR A 703 26.48 -0.85 -17.30
CA THR A 703 25.02 -0.74 -17.44
C THR A 703 24.50 -1.74 -18.48
N HIS A 704 23.23 -2.17 -18.39
CA HIS A 704 22.67 -3.08 -19.40
C HIS A 704 22.82 -2.54 -20.85
N GLY A 705 22.76 -1.22 -21.06
CA GLY A 705 23.03 -0.62 -22.37
C GLY A 705 24.46 -0.85 -22.86
N THR A 706 25.44 -0.73 -21.96
CA THR A 706 26.86 -1.06 -22.23
C THR A 706 27.03 -2.57 -22.48
N GLY A 707 26.37 -3.41 -21.68
CA GLY A 707 26.41 -4.86 -21.82
C GLY A 707 25.76 -5.36 -23.12
N LEU A 708 24.66 -4.75 -23.59
CA LEU A 708 24.07 -4.99 -24.91
C LEU A 708 25.05 -4.71 -26.06
N GLU A 709 25.91 -3.70 -25.89
CA GLU A 709 26.97 -3.40 -26.86
C GLU A 709 28.10 -4.44 -26.77
N TYR A 710 28.40 -4.98 -25.59
CA TYR A 710 29.34 -6.10 -25.44
C TYR A 710 28.79 -7.40 -26.03
N VAL A 711 27.49 -7.68 -25.94
CA VAL A 711 26.85 -8.80 -26.66
C VAL A 711 26.91 -8.59 -28.18
N ARG A 712 26.54 -7.41 -28.68
CA ARG A 712 26.63 -7.08 -30.11
C ARG A 712 28.05 -7.15 -30.68
N ARG A 713 29.08 -6.94 -29.84
CA ARG A 713 30.51 -7.08 -30.21
C ARG A 713 31.10 -8.47 -29.93
N GLY A 714 30.29 -9.46 -29.54
CA GLY A 714 30.76 -10.82 -29.24
C GLY A 714 31.69 -10.92 -28.03
N ARG A 715 31.65 -9.95 -27.11
CA ARG A 715 32.45 -9.92 -25.87
C ARG A 715 31.75 -10.57 -24.69
N TRP A 716 30.43 -10.45 -24.63
CA TRP A 716 29.56 -11.07 -23.63
C TRP A 716 28.52 -11.95 -24.33
N THR A 717 27.97 -12.96 -23.65
CA THR A 717 26.76 -13.68 -24.10
C THR A 717 25.49 -12.97 -23.60
N ALA A 718 24.33 -13.29 -24.17
CA ALA A 718 23.05 -12.83 -23.65
C ALA A 718 22.83 -13.29 -22.20
N GLU A 719 23.33 -14.48 -21.84
CA GLU A 719 23.32 -15.05 -20.49
C GLU A 719 24.24 -14.33 -19.50
N GLN A 720 25.37 -13.78 -19.96
CA GLN A 720 26.29 -12.95 -19.16
C GLN A 720 25.82 -11.50 -19.00
N LEU A 721 25.16 -10.96 -20.02
CA LEU A 721 24.45 -9.69 -19.95
C LEU A 721 23.29 -9.78 -18.95
N ARG A 722 22.56 -10.90 -19.03
CA ARG A 722 21.66 -11.42 -18.02
C ARG A 722 22.40 -11.45 -16.68
N LEU A 723 23.56 -12.11 -16.54
CA LEU A 723 24.34 -12.25 -15.28
C LEU A 723 24.58 -10.95 -14.48
N ALA A 724 24.65 -9.82 -15.17
CA ALA A 724 24.83 -8.53 -14.53
C ALA A 724 23.56 -7.88 -13.91
N CYS A 725 22.28 -8.24 -14.23
CA CYS A 725 21.21 -7.21 -14.25
C CYS A 725 19.62 -7.43 -14.09
N GLY A 726 18.91 -8.55 -13.77
CA GLY A 726 17.40 -8.99 -13.88
C GLY A 726 16.35 -9.71 -15.05
N ASP A 727 16.26 -9.99 -16.45
CA ASP A 727 16.92 -10.09 -17.90
C ASP A 727 17.72 -9.08 -19.01
N GLY A 728 18.07 -7.71 -19.25
CA GLY A 728 18.26 -6.22 -18.74
C GLY A 728 17.34 -4.94 -18.33
N GLY A 729 16.43 -4.87 -17.31
CA GLY A 729 15.32 -3.96 -16.81
C GLY A 729 13.80 -4.50 -16.77
N ARG A 730 13.46 -5.82 -16.97
CA ARG A 730 12.13 -6.53 -17.18
C ARG A 730 11.27 -6.90 -15.97
N THR A 731 11.87 -7.33 -14.86
CA THR A 731 11.19 -8.13 -13.81
C THR A 731 11.52 -7.62 -12.40
N VAL A 732 11.42 -8.46 -11.36
CA VAL A 732 11.80 -8.09 -9.99
C VAL A 732 13.28 -8.38 -9.69
N ASP A 733 13.94 -9.18 -10.52
CA ASP A 733 15.37 -9.43 -10.47
C ASP A 733 16.12 -8.14 -10.94
N GLU A 734 17.36 -7.93 -10.48
CA GLU A 734 18.32 -6.92 -10.98
C GLU A 734 19.77 -7.47 -11.03
N GLY A 735 19.92 -8.79 -10.93
CA GLY A 735 21.20 -9.50 -11.02
C GLY A 735 22.18 -9.07 -9.95
N ILE A 736 23.46 -9.34 -10.21
CA ILE A 736 24.53 -8.96 -9.30
C ILE A 736 24.49 -7.46 -9.00
N ARG A 737 24.32 -6.60 -10.04
CA ARG A 737 24.27 -5.15 -9.86
C ARG A 737 23.10 -4.71 -8.98
N GLY A 738 21.97 -5.39 -9.09
CA GLY A 738 20.77 -5.19 -8.28
C GLY A 738 20.98 -5.52 -6.83
N MET A 739 21.44 -6.74 -6.56
CA MET A 739 21.70 -7.22 -5.20
C MET A 739 22.68 -6.29 -4.47
N LEU A 740 23.78 -5.90 -5.13
CA LEU A 740 24.73 -4.90 -4.60
C LEU A 740 24.07 -3.54 -4.29
N VAL A 741 23.13 -3.08 -5.13
CA VAL A 741 22.40 -1.82 -4.94
C VAL A 741 21.30 -1.93 -3.89
N THR A 742 20.71 -3.10 -3.67
CA THR A 742 19.74 -3.36 -2.59
C THR A 742 20.43 -3.39 -1.24
N VAL A 743 21.52 -4.17 -1.09
CA VAL A 743 22.33 -4.16 0.14
C VAL A 743 22.85 -2.73 0.43
N ALA A 744 23.37 -2.02 -0.59
CA ALA A 744 23.79 -0.62 -0.42
C ALA A 744 22.65 0.39 -0.15
N ARG A 745 21.37 -0.01 -0.20
CA ARG A 745 20.24 0.79 0.30
C ARG A 745 19.91 0.45 1.74
N GLU A 746 20.00 -0.82 2.13
CA GLU A 746 19.85 -1.26 3.52
C GLU A 746 20.97 -0.66 4.38
N GLU A 747 22.23 -0.67 3.91
CA GLU A 747 23.35 0.06 4.54
C GLU A 747 23.12 1.58 4.67
N MET A 748 22.38 2.18 3.74
CA MET A 748 22.00 3.59 3.85
C MET A 748 20.98 3.81 4.97
N ILE A 749 20.12 2.83 5.25
CA ILE A 749 19.23 2.82 6.42
C ILE A 749 20.02 2.54 7.70
N HIS A 750 21.01 1.64 7.70
CA HIS A 750 21.89 1.43 8.86
C HIS A 750 22.63 2.72 9.25
N PHE A 751 23.27 3.39 8.28
CA PHE A 751 23.91 4.68 8.47
C PHE A 751 22.96 5.77 9.01
N LEU A 752 21.69 5.77 8.58
CA LEU A 752 20.67 6.69 9.10
C LEU A 752 20.19 6.30 10.50
N LEU A 753 20.01 5.01 10.80
CA LEU A 753 19.60 4.51 12.13
C LEU A 753 20.65 4.80 13.20
N VAL A 754 21.92 4.52 12.93
CA VAL A 754 23.03 4.88 13.83
C VAL A 754 23.07 6.39 14.05
N ASN A 755 22.74 7.19 13.03
CA ASN A 755 22.61 8.64 13.17
C ASN A 755 21.35 9.10 13.93
N ASN A 756 20.22 8.40 13.82
CA ASN A 756 19.03 8.64 14.63
C ASN A 756 19.33 8.36 16.11
N ILE A 757 20.11 7.31 16.43
CA ILE A 757 20.65 7.08 17.77
C ILE A 757 21.56 8.25 18.20
N ILE A 758 22.60 8.59 17.43
CA ILE A 758 23.54 9.69 17.74
C ILE A 758 22.81 11.02 17.98
N THR A 759 21.77 11.33 17.20
CA THR A 759 20.99 12.56 17.39
C THR A 759 20.03 12.50 18.58
N ALA A 760 19.48 11.34 18.93
CA ALA A 760 18.72 11.14 20.16
C ALA A 760 19.60 11.23 21.44
N LEU A 761 20.92 10.96 21.33
CA LEU A 761 21.90 11.30 22.36
C LEU A 761 22.07 12.83 22.54
N GLY A 762 21.62 13.65 21.59
CA GLY A 762 21.83 15.10 21.56
C GLY A 762 23.12 15.56 20.87
N GLU A 763 23.79 14.69 20.12
CA GLU A 763 24.92 15.05 19.25
C GLU A 763 24.42 15.44 17.84
N PRO A 764 25.17 16.23 17.06
CA PRO A 764 24.79 16.53 15.67
C PRO A 764 24.92 15.28 14.77
N PHE A 765 24.12 15.25 13.69
CA PHE A 765 24.21 14.23 12.63
C PHE A 765 25.65 14.05 12.15
N HIS A 766 26.18 12.85 12.30
CA HIS A 766 27.57 12.51 12.06
C HIS A 766 27.77 12.00 10.63
N VAL A 767 28.40 12.85 9.81
CA VAL A 767 29.02 12.45 8.55
C VAL A 767 30.48 12.10 8.84
N PRO A 768 30.89 10.82 8.78
CA PRO A 768 32.30 10.45 8.87
C PRO A 768 33.04 10.82 7.56
N ARG A 769 34.34 11.09 7.66
CA ARG A 769 35.22 11.29 6.51
C ARG A 769 35.93 9.98 6.20
N ILE A 770 35.54 9.33 5.10
CA ILE A 770 36.15 8.08 4.67
C ILE A 770 37.41 8.38 3.84
N ASP A 771 38.56 7.86 4.26
CA ASP A 771 39.81 7.86 3.50
C ASP A 771 40.35 6.43 3.42
N PHE A 772 40.14 5.76 2.28
CA PHE A 772 40.51 4.36 2.07
C PHE A 772 42.02 4.09 2.09
N ALA A 773 42.87 5.12 2.28
CA ALA A 773 44.29 4.95 2.53
C ALA A 773 44.65 4.77 4.01
N THR A 774 43.82 5.22 4.95
CA THR A 774 44.09 5.16 6.40
C THR A 774 43.01 4.39 7.18
N LEU A 775 41.80 4.27 6.64
CA LEU A 775 40.62 3.64 7.28
C LEU A 775 40.92 2.27 7.92
N ASN A 776 41.67 1.40 7.24
CA ASN A 776 42.02 0.04 7.71
C ASN A 776 43.08 0.02 8.83
N HIS A 777 43.52 1.20 9.30
CA HIS A 777 44.35 1.40 10.48
C HIS A 777 43.64 2.22 11.57
N GLU A 778 42.52 2.88 11.23
CA GLU A 778 41.72 3.70 12.14
C GLU A 778 40.54 2.92 12.76
N LEU A 779 39.96 1.97 12.02
CA LEU A 779 38.78 1.20 12.46
C LEU A 779 39.13 -0.04 13.30
N PRO A 780 38.21 -0.48 14.20
CA PRO A 780 38.50 -1.52 15.18
C PRO A 780 38.33 -2.98 14.69
N VAL A 781 37.94 -3.18 13.43
CA VAL A 781 37.63 -4.50 12.83
C VAL A 781 38.66 -4.81 11.72
N PRO A 782 39.25 -6.02 11.63
CA PRO A 782 40.34 -6.34 10.71
C PRO A 782 39.87 -6.61 9.26
N LEU A 783 39.21 -5.62 8.65
CA LEU A 783 38.63 -5.69 7.30
C LEU A 783 39.53 -4.95 6.28
N ASP A 784 39.69 -5.48 5.06
CA ASP A 784 40.33 -4.76 3.94
C ASP A 784 39.31 -3.87 3.23
N LEU A 785 38.87 -2.79 3.88
CA LEU A 785 37.93 -1.85 3.28
C LEU A 785 38.65 -1.10 2.16
N CYS A 786 38.19 -1.26 0.92
CA CYS A 786 38.76 -0.62 -0.26
C CYS A 786 37.77 -0.58 -1.42
N LEU A 787 37.81 0.53 -2.17
CA LEU A 787 37.06 0.72 -3.40
C LEU A 787 37.68 -0.17 -4.49
N ASP A 788 37.04 -1.30 -4.76
CA ASP A 788 37.46 -2.23 -5.82
C ASP A 788 36.27 -2.66 -6.67
N ARG A 789 36.55 -2.97 -7.93
CA ARG A 789 35.55 -3.36 -8.93
C ARG A 789 34.95 -4.73 -8.60
N LEU A 790 33.76 -4.99 -9.13
CA LEU A 790 33.11 -6.29 -9.03
C LEU A 790 34.05 -7.39 -9.56
N SER A 791 34.40 -8.29 -8.66
CA SER A 791 35.16 -9.50 -8.92
C SER A 791 34.80 -10.54 -7.85
N LEU A 792 35.17 -11.81 -8.05
CA LEU A 792 34.93 -12.82 -7.03
C LEU A 792 35.58 -12.42 -5.68
N GLY A 793 36.84 -11.98 -5.71
CA GLY A 793 37.57 -11.53 -4.52
C GLY A 793 37.05 -10.24 -3.86
N SER A 794 36.31 -9.39 -4.58
CA SER A 794 35.60 -8.27 -3.92
C SER A 794 34.36 -8.78 -3.18
N VAL A 795 33.64 -9.75 -3.74
CA VAL A 795 32.39 -10.28 -3.16
C VAL A 795 32.66 -11.27 -2.02
N GLU A 796 33.67 -12.14 -2.15
CA GLU A 796 34.18 -12.97 -1.04
C GLU A 796 34.55 -12.08 0.16
N ARG A 797 35.15 -10.92 -0.09
CA ARG A 797 35.47 -9.91 0.92
C ARG A 797 34.21 -9.22 1.48
N PHE A 798 33.19 -8.97 0.67
CA PHE A 798 31.90 -8.44 1.16
C PHE A 798 31.18 -9.45 2.06
N ALA A 799 31.15 -10.73 1.69
CA ALA A 799 30.63 -11.81 2.53
C ALA A 799 31.45 -12.03 3.82
N LEU A 800 32.71 -11.57 3.89
CA LEU A 800 33.51 -11.56 5.12
C LEU A 800 33.24 -10.35 6.03
N ILE A 801 32.69 -9.25 5.51
CA ILE A 801 32.26 -8.08 6.30
C ILE A 801 30.96 -8.44 7.04
N GLU A 802 29.97 -8.92 6.30
CA GLU A 802 28.62 -9.26 6.80
C GLU A 802 28.55 -10.57 7.59
N ARG A 803 29.68 -11.25 7.81
CA ARG A 803 29.68 -12.64 8.29
C ARG A 803 29.12 -12.74 9.71
N PRO A 804 27.99 -13.44 9.93
CA PRO A 804 27.47 -13.66 11.27
C PRO A 804 28.50 -14.36 12.13
N ASP A 805 28.67 -13.93 13.39
CA ASP A 805 29.72 -14.46 14.27
C ASP A 805 29.67 -16.00 14.39
N ALA A 806 28.46 -16.56 14.53
CA ALA A 806 28.22 -18.00 14.60
C ALA A 806 28.64 -18.79 13.34
N LEU A 807 28.89 -18.11 12.22
CA LEU A 807 29.36 -18.70 10.96
C LEU A 807 30.84 -18.44 10.68
N VAL A 808 31.58 -17.75 11.57
CA VAL A 808 33.01 -17.48 11.41
C VAL A 808 33.81 -18.77 11.56
N GLY A 809 34.48 -19.20 10.48
CA GLY A 809 35.30 -20.41 10.45
C GLY A 809 35.97 -20.73 9.12
N GLU A 810 36.73 -21.82 9.10
CA GLU A 810 37.61 -22.21 7.99
C GLU A 810 36.83 -22.65 6.74
N VAL A 811 36.88 -21.81 5.70
CA VAL A 811 36.48 -22.18 4.33
C VAL A 811 37.46 -23.23 3.80
N ARG A 812 36.97 -24.38 3.32
CA ARG A 812 37.78 -25.41 2.65
C ARG A 812 37.35 -25.64 1.22
N ARG A 813 38.34 -25.88 0.35
CA ARG A 813 38.13 -26.28 -1.04
C ARG A 813 38.34 -27.79 -1.20
N GLY A 814 37.41 -28.56 -0.63
CA GLY A 814 37.52 -30.01 -0.49
C GLY A 814 38.45 -30.45 0.65
N ASP A 815 38.77 -31.75 0.70
CA ASP A 815 39.43 -32.41 1.84
C ASP A 815 40.94 -32.14 1.92
N THR A 816 41.33 -30.88 2.18
CA THR A 816 42.71 -30.48 2.47
C THR A 816 42.93 -30.13 3.93
N ALA A 817 44.12 -30.45 4.45
CA ALA A 817 44.48 -30.29 5.86
C ALA A 817 44.99 -28.87 6.17
N PRO A 818 44.77 -28.35 7.39
CA PRO A 818 45.11 -26.98 7.75
C PRO A 818 46.63 -26.75 7.92
N ALA A 819 47.06 -25.52 7.65
CA ALA A 819 48.43 -25.05 7.89
C ALA A 819 48.52 -24.32 9.27
N PRO A 820 49.68 -24.35 9.96
CA PRO A 820 49.82 -23.72 11.27
C PRO A 820 49.81 -22.19 11.17
N ALA A 821 49.05 -21.54 12.06
CA ALA A 821 48.95 -20.08 12.13
C ALA A 821 50.21 -19.42 12.75
N PRO A 822 50.72 -18.30 12.21
CA PRO A 822 51.80 -17.54 12.82
C PRO A 822 51.42 -16.91 14.16
N TYR A 823 52.37 -16.90 15.10
CA TYR A 823 52.23 -16.28 16.42
C TYR A 823 53.13 -15.03 16.49
N ASP A 824 52.59 -13.86 16.10
CA ASP A 824 53.34 -12.60 16.10
C ASP A 824 53.29 -11.90 17.48
N ALA A 825 54.41 -11.87 18.18
CA ALA A 825 54.54 -11.26 19.51
C ALA A 825 55.08 -9.82 19.51
N ASP A 826 55.62 -9.34 18.39
CA ASP A 826 56.39 -8.08 18.30
C ASP A 826 55.59 -6.84 17.84
N ARG A 827 54.26 -6.89 17.82
CA ARG A 827 53.43 -5.77 17.34
C ARG A 827 53.26 -4.69 18.44
N PRO A 828 53.55 -3.39 18.18
CA PRO A 828 53.42 -2.34 19.20
C PRO A 828 52.01 -2.22 19.79
N ALA A 829 51.94 -1.99 21.11
CA ALA A 829 50.75 -2.09 21.96
C ALA A 829 49.64 -1.02 21.77
N GLY A 830 49.48 -0.51 20.54
CA GLY A 830 48.37 0.38 20.13
C GLY A 830 47.58 -0.10 18.90
N HIS A 831 47.94 -1.25 18.30
CA HIS A 831 47.40 -1.72 17.01
C HIS A 831 46.83 -3.14 17.08
N ALA A 832 46.11 -3.48 18.15
CA ALA A 832 45.33 -4.72 18.25
C ALA A 832 43.86 -4.41 17.93
N THR A 833 43.32 -4.95 16.83
CA THR A 833 41.92 -4.74 16.43
C THR A 833 40.96 -5.39 17.44
N PRO A 834 40.14 -4.62 18.17
CA PRO A 834 39.38 -5.14 19.30
C PRO A 834 38.09 -5.86 18.93
N TYR A 835 37.72 -6.05 17.66
CA TYR A 835 36.60 -6.93 17.25
C TYR A 835 37.02 -7.92 16.15
N ALA A 836 36.29 -9.05 16.04
CA ALA A 836 36.52 -10.10 15.05
C ALA A 836 35.58 -9.99 13.83
N SER A 837 34.35 -9.50 14.01
CA SER A 837 33.35 -9.22 12.97
C SER A 837 32.63 -7.89 13.25
N LEU A 838 31.75 -7.48 12.34
CA LEU A 838 30.83 -6.34 12.56
C LEU A 838 29.78 -6.67 13.66
N SER A 839 29.34 -7.93 13.73
CA SER A 839 28.44 -8.49 14.76
C SER A 839 28.90 -8.17 16.18
N GLU A 840 30.19 -8.40 16.45
CA GLU A 840 30.76 -8.26 17.79
C GLU A 840 30.80 -6.78 18.24
N LEU A 841 30.98 -5.85 17.30
CA LEU A 841 30.86 -4.41 17.56
C LEU A 841 29.41 -4.03 17.88
N TYR A 842 28.43 -4.55 17.12
CA TYR A 842 27.02 -4.24 17.37
C TYR A 842 26.48 -4.85 18.67
N ALA A 843 26.96 -6.03 19.07
CA ALA A 843 26.70 -6.60 20.39
C ALA A 843 27.23 -5.69 21.53
N ASP A 844 28.47 -5.20 21.43
CA ASP A 844 29.06 -4.27 22.41
C ASP A 844 28.31 -2.92 22.45
N ILE A 845 27.82 -2.43 21.30
CA ILE A 845 26.97 -1.22 21.21
C ILE A 845 25.62 -1.45 21.89
N ARG A 846 24.94 -2.58 21.62
CA ARG A 846 23.64 -2.92 22.23
C ARG A 846 23.76 -3.00 23.75
N GLU A 847 24.75 -3.74 24.24
CA GLU A 847 25.05 -3.87 25.66
C GLU A 847 25.38 -2.51 26.31
N GLY A 848 26.04 -1.62 25.56
CA GLY A 848 26.33 -0.25 25.97
C GLY A 848 25.09 0.65 26.07
N LEU A 849 24.12 0.51 25.15
CA LEU A 849 22.84 1.25 25.21
C LEU A 849 22.07 0.92 26.50
N GLU A 850 22.04 -0.35 26.91
CA GLU A 850 21.37 -0.80 28.14
C GLU A 850 22.10 -0.35 29.42
N ARG A 851 23.44 -0.34 29.41
CA ARG A 851 24.25 -0.13 30.62
C ARG A 851 24.53 1.32 30.98
N VAL A 852 24.43 2.25 30.04
CA VAL A 852 24.75 3.66 30.28
C VAL A 852 23.47 4.43 30.68
N PRO A 853 23.33 4.90 31.93
CA PRO A 853 22.14 5.63 32.36
C PRO A 853 22.08 7.04 31.74
N ASP A 854 20.87 7.64 31.78
CA ASP A 854 20.58 9.02 31.36
C ASP A 854 21.12 9.37 29.96
N LEU A 855 20.97 8.41 29.05
CA LEU A 855 21.63 8.42 27.74
C LEU A 855 20.97 9.35 26.72
N PHE A 856 19.63 9.36 26.67
CA PHE A 856 18.84 10.11 25.68
C PHE A 856 18.52 11.52 26.19
N LEU A 857 18.74 12.53 25.35
CA LEU A 857 18.51 13.95 25.70
C LEU A 857 17.29 14.55 24.97
N VAL A 858 16.69 13.80 24.04
CA VAL A 858 15.40 14.14 23.43
C VAL A 858 14.23 13.68 24.30
N ALA A 859 13.05 14.26 24.09
CA ALA A 859 11.83 13.82 24.77
C ALA A 859 11.11 12.75 23.94
N LYS A 860 10.55 11.72 24.59
CA LYS A 860 9.75 10.69 23.91
C LYS A 860 8.61 11.32 23.11
N GLY A 861 8.40 10.84 21.88
CA GLY A 861 7.54 11.45 20.87
C GLY A 861 8.20 12.56 20.04
N ARG A 862 9.52 12.74 20.12
CA ARG A 862 10.31 13.66 19.29
C ARG A 862 11.46 12.93 18.56
N GLY A 863 11.16 11.73 18.06
CA GLY A 863 12.10 10.98 17.25
C GLY A 863 12.44 11.72 15.95
N GLY A 864 13.71 11.64 15.55
CA GLY A 864 14.17 12.19 14.29
C GLY A 864 14.12 11.17 13.16
N GLY A 865 14.02 11.67 11.91
CA GLY A 865 14.36 10.87 10.73
C GLY A 865 13.33 9.84 10.24
N GLU A 866 12.02 10.06 10.42
CA GLU A 866 10.93 9.15 9.94
C GLU A 866 11.19 8.59 8.53
N HIS A 867 11.26 7.26 8.42
CA HIS A 867 11.38 6.54 7.16
C HIS A 867 10.69 5.17 7.21
N HIS A 868 10.29 4.63 6.05
CA HIS A 868 9.51 3.40 5.96
C HIS A 868 9.70 2.64 4.62
N LEU A 869 10.84 2.80 3.96
CA LEU A 869 11.27 1.99 2.81
C LEU A 869 12.41 1.07 3.23
N PHE A 870 12.62 -0.01 2.48
CA PHE A 870 13.69 -1.00 2.73
C PHE A 870 13.56 -1.74 4.08
N LEU A 871 12.31 -1.93 4.55
CA LEU A 871 11.91 -2.70 5.71
C LEU A 871 11.28 -4.05 5.31
N ARG A 872 11.85 -5.13 5.86
CA ARG A 872 11.47 -6.53 5.59
C ARG A 872 10.02 -6.89 5.97
N GLU A 873 9.43 -7.87 5.28
CA GLU A 873 8.07 -8.35 5.50
C GLU A 873 7.91 -8.97 6.88
N SER A 874 8.90 -9.74 7.31
CA SER A 874 9.01 -10.30 8.67
C SER A 874 8.81 -9.24 9.76
N VAL A 875 9.42 -8.06 9.59
CA VAL A 875 9.23 -6.90 10.49
C VAL A 875 7.83 -6.32 10.33
N ASN A 876 7.37 -6.08 9.10
CA ASN A 876 6.01 -5.59 8.82
C ASN A 876 4.90 -6.49 9.39
N ARG A 877 5.11 -7.81 9.42
CA ARG A 877 4.13 -8.79 9.89
C ARG A 877 3.81 -8.60 11.38
N ARG A 878 4.73 -7.99 12.16
CA ARG A 878 4.56 -7.67 13.59
C ARG A 878 4.40 -6.17 13.87
N HIS A 879 5.11 -5.30 13.13
CA HIS A 879 5.25 -3.87 13.39
C HIS A 879 4.89 -2.98 12.17
N PRO A 880 3.65 -3.02 11.66
CA PRO A 880 3.24 -2.27 10.45
C PRO A 880 3.22 -0.73 10.64
N ASP A 881 3.29 -0.25 11.87
CA ASP A 881 3.36 1.16 12.25
C ASP A 881 4.80 1.69 12.46
N TYR A 882 5.83 0.84 12.35
CA TYR A 882 7.22 1.25 12.59
C TYR A 882 7.76 2.19 11.49
N GLN A 883 8.54 3.19 11.93
CA GLN A 883 8.91 4.39 11.16
C GLN A 883 10.40 4.79 11.31
N LEU A 884 11.26 3.90 11.82
CA LEU A 884 12.73 4.10 11.95
C LEU A 884 13.18 5.31 12.82
N GLU A 885 12.24 5.95 13.53
CA GLU A 885 12.50 7.03 14.48
C GLU A 885 13.13 6.50 15.78
N VAL A 886 14.08 7.25 16.35
CA VAL A 886 14.69 6.97 17.67
C VAL A 886 14.52 8.16 18.59
N ASP A 887 13.99 7.92 19.80
CA ASP A 887 13.86 8.93 20.88
C ASP A 887 14.13 8.40 22.30
N ASP A 888 14.23 7.08 22.47
CA ASP A 888 14.39 6.41 23.77
C ASP A 888 15.12 5.07 23.63
N LEU A 889 15.38 4.42 24.77
CA LEU A 889 16.13 3.16 24.80
C LEU A 889 15.43 2.05 24.00
N SER A 890 14.10 1.97 24.04
CA SER A 890 13.34 0.94 23.32
C SER A 890 13.48 1.10 21.81
N SER A 891 13.28 2.31 21.29
CA SER A 891 13.48 2.62 19.87
C SER A 891 14.93 2.48 19.42
N ALA A 892 15.91 2.81 20.26
CA ALA A 892 17.33 2.64 19.96
C ALA A 892 17.77 1.15 19.92
N LEU A 893 17.29 0.32 20.85
CA LEU A 893 17.58 -1.12 20.85
C LEU A 893 16.96 -1.80 19.62
N PHE A 894 15.70 -1.48 19.31
CA PHE A 894 15.02 -2.02 18.13
C PHE A 894 15.68 -1.55 16.82
N ALA A 895 16.25 -0.34 16.78
CA ALA A 895 17.08 0.11 15.66
C ALA A 895 18.36 -0.74 15.47
N ILE A 896 19.05 -1.14 16.54
CA ILE A 896 20.19 -2.06 16.45
C ILE A 896 19.73 -3.46 16.00
N ASP A 897 18.61 -3.97 16.54
CA ASP A 897 18.08 -5.28 16.14
C ASP A 897 17.73 -5.35 14.65
N ILE A 898 17.23 -4.25 14.07
CA ILE A 898 16.99 -4.12 12.63
C ILE A 898 18.29 -4.21 11.83
N ILE A 899 19.36 -3.50 12.24
CA ILE A 899 20.65 -3.53 11.54
C ILE A 899 21.22 -4.96 11.52
N THR A 900 21.25 -5.63 12.68
CA THR A 900 21.81 -6.98 12.79
C THR A 900 20.92 -8.03 12.12
N GLU A 901 19.59 -7.88 12.14
CA GLU A 901 18.70 -8.72 11.31
C GLU A 901 18.96 -8.52 9.81
N GLN A 902 19.28 -7.29 9.38
CA GLN A 902 19.50 -7.00 7.97
C GLN A 902 20.84 -7.56 7.45
N GLY A 903 21.95 -7.27 8.13
CA GLY A 903 23.28 -7.80 7.79
C GLY A 903 23.39 -9.32 7.93
N GLU A 904 22.99 -9.86 9.10
CA GLU A 904 23.26 -11.24 9.51
C GLU A 904 22.02 -12.14 9.47
N GLY A 905 20.93 -11.68 10.08
CA GLY A 905 19.65 -12.40 10.20
C GLY A 905 19.48 -13.21 11.50
N GLY A 906 18.23 -13.42 11.92
CA GLY A 906 17.88 -14.31 13.04
C GLY A 906 17.85 -13.67 14.44
N VAL A 907 17.77 -12.34 14.53
CA VAL A 907 17.67 -11.57 15.79
C VAL A 907 16.21 -11.28 16.14
N LEU A 908 15.40 -10.87 15.15
CA LEU A 908 14.02 -10.44 15.29
C LEU A 908 13.00 -11.60 15.14
N GLY A 909 13.41 -12.85 15.38
CA GLY A 909 12.51 -14.00 15.20
C GLY A 909 12.96 -15.29 15.89
N PRO A 910 12.28 -15.74 16.96
CA PRO A 910 12.40 -17.12 17.42
C PRO A 910 11.65 -18.06 16.47
N GLY A 911 12.37 -18.99 15.83
CA GLY A 911 11.78 -20.18 15.22
C GLY A 911 10.91 -19.96 13.97
N SER A 912 11.45 -19.38 12.91
CA SER A 912 10.91 -19.66 11.56
C SER A 912 11.32 -21.08 11.15
N ASP A 913 10.35 -21.96 10.88
CA ASP A 913 10.64 -23.28 10.32
C ASP A 913 11.40 -23.16 9.00
N ALA A 914 12.58 -23.79 8.91
CA ALA A 914 13.45 -23.76 7.73
C ALA A 914 12.92 -24.69 6.60
N GLY A 915 11.65 -24.55 6.25
CA GLY A 915 10.90 -25.52 5.44
C GLY A 915 9.80 -24.96 4.53
N THR A 916 9.69 -23.64 4.37
CA THR A 916 8.82 -23.00 3.36
C THR A 916 9.61 -22.03 2.49
N ASP A 917 9.51 -22.17 1.16
CA ASP A 917 10.14 -21.28 0.19
C ASP A 917 9.69 -19.82 0.40
N GLY A 918 10.65 -18.89 0.53
CA GLY A 918 10.39 -17.45 0.62
C GLY A 918 10.92 -16.70 1.86
N GLY A 919 11.88 -17.27 2.61
CA GLY A 919 12.60 -16.53 3.65
C GLY A 919 13.42 -15.35 3.06
N GLU A 920 13.43 -14.22 3.74
CA GLU A 920 14.17 -13.02 3.32
C GLU A 920 15.67 -13.19 3.58
N GLU A 921 16.50 -13.17 2.53
CA GLU A 921 17.97 -13.32 2.62
C GLU A 921 18.61 -12.14 3.37
N SER A 922 19.53 -12.41 4.30
CA SER A 922 20.40 -11.39 4.91
C SER A 922 21.49 -10.91 3.94
N HIS A 923 22.24 -9.87 4.28
CA HIS A 923 23.29 -9.35 3.41
C HIS A 923 24.42 -10.37 3.21
N TYR A 924 24.77 -11.11 4.27
CA TYR A 924 25.66 -12.26 4.17
C TYR A 924 25.18 -13.30 3.15
N ALA A 925 23.91 -13.72 3.22
CA ALA A 925 23.32 -14.66 2.28
C ALA A 925 23.32 -14.09 0.85
N SER A 926 23.02 -12.79 0.70
CA SER A 926 23.05 -12.08 -0.58
C SER A 926 24.46 -12.05 -1.19
N PHE A 927 25.51 -11.84 -0.40
CA PHE A 927 26.89 -11.86 -0.90
C PHE A 927 27.41 -13.26 -1.22
N LEU A 928 27.06 -14.27 -0.41
CA LEU A 928 27.29 -15.67 -0.80
C LEU A 928 26.63 -15.95 -2.15
N ARG A 929 25.35 -15.60 -2.30
CA ARG A 929 24.59 -15.74 -3.55
C ARG A 929 25.25 -14.99 -4.71
N ILE A 930 25.86 -13.81 -4.53
CA ILE A 930 26.60 -13.11 -5.60
C ILE A 930 27.93 -13.82 -5.94
N ALA A 931 28.70 -14.32 -4.96
CA ALA A 931 29.93 -15.09 -5.23
C ALA A 931 29.61 -16.37 -6.03
N ASP A 932 28.43 -16.91 -5.74
CA ASP A 932 27.75 -18.00 -6.42
C ASP A 932 27.37 -17.64 -7.87
N LEU A 933 26.65 -16.52 -8.08
CA LEU A 933 26.38 -15.98 -9.42
C LEU A 933 27.66 -15.88 -10.27
N LEU A 934 28.77 -15.43 -9.68
CA LEU A 934 30.03 -15.18 -10.40
C LEU A 934 30.79 -16.44 -10.81
N SER A 935 30.86 -17.47 -9.96
CA SER A 935 31.84 -18.56 -10.14
C SER A 935 31.36 -19.69 -11.05
N ALA A 936 30.06 -19.77 -11.34
CA ALA A 936 29.48 -20.77 -12.24
C ALA A 936 29.83 -20.57 -13.72
N THR A 937 30.02 -19.32 -14.17
CA THR A 937 30.07 -18.95 -15.59
C THR A 937 31.33 -19.47 -16.31
N PRO A 938 31.22 -20.41 -17.27
CA PRO A 938 32.38 -20.95 -17.97
C PRO A 938 32.93 -19.97 -19.03
N GLY A 939 34.26 -19.86 -19.12
CA GLY A 939 34.93 -18.99 -20.09
C GLY A 939 34.93 -19.56 -21.53
N ALA A 940 33.96 -19.15 -22.35
CA ALA A 940 33.91 -19.47 -23.77
C ALA A 940 34.97 -18.70 -24.59
N ALA A 941 36.22 -19.19 -24.60
CA ALA A 941 37.35 -18.50 -25.22
C ALA A 941 37.60 -18.90 -26.68
N ARG A 942 37.48 -17.94 -27.62
CA ARG A 942 38.42 -17.68 -28.75
C ARG A 942 37.92 -16.49 -29.61
N ALA A 943 38.78 -15.65 -30.18
CA ALA A 943 40.25 -15.55 -30.08
C ALA A 943 40.63 -14.08 -29.84
N GLY A 944 41.48 -13.81 -28.84
CA GLY A 944 41.76 -12.44 -28.38
C GLY A 944 42.21 -12.33 -26.90
N ASP A 945 42.08 -13.43 -26.15
CA ASP A 945 42.53 -13.64 -24.76
C ASP A 945 41.63 -13.02 -23.65
N GLY A 946 41.54 -13.72 -22.52
CA GLY A 946 40.73 -13.35 -21.34
C GLY A 946 39.60 -14.33 -20.93
N ARG A 947 39.27 -14.34 -19.63
CA ARG A 947 38.00 -14.87 -19.10
C ARG A 947 36.89 -13.82 -19.27
N TRP A 948 35.62 -14.21 -19.10
CA TRP A 948 34.54 -13.24 -18.93
C TRP A 948 34.79 -12.40 -17.66
N ASP A 949 34.51 -11.10 -17.77
CA ASP A 949 34.69 -10.11 -16.72
C ASP A 949 33.40 -9.28 -16.63
N PRO A 950 32.70 -9.28 -15.48
CA PRO A 950 31.44 -8.56 -15.29
C PRO A 950 31.64 -7.07 -15.03
N ALA A 951 32.88 -6.60 -14.89
CA ALA A 951 33.21 -5.22 -14.53
C ALA A 951 34.03 -4.51 -15.60
N HIS A 952 33.91 -3.19 -15.64
CA HIS A 952 34.93 -2.33 -16.23
C HIS A 952 36.30 -2.59 -15.57
N PRO A 953 37.43 -2.37 -16.27
CA PRO A 953 38.77 -2.55 -15.72
C PRO A 953 39.16 -1.33 -14.86
N VAL A 954 38.33 -1.00 -13.87
CA VAL A 954 38.53 0.16 -13.00
C VAL A 954 39.80 -0.01 -12.16
N VAL A 955 40.46 1.10 -11.81
CA VAL A 955 41.52 1.13 -10.78
C VAL A 955 40.97 0.78 -9.39
N ARG A 956 41.82 0.31 -8.46
CA ARG A 956 41.47 0.19 -7.03
C ARG A 956 41.74 1.53 -6.34
N ASN A 957 40.90 1.95 -5.39
CA ASN A 957 41.10 3.16 -4.58
C ASN A 957 41.49 4.42 -5.43
N PRO A 958 40.68 4.86 -6.40
CA PRO A 958 41.00 6.05 -7.21
C PRO A 958 41.16 7.29 -6.33
N THR A 959 42.06 8.21 -6.74
CA THR A 959 42.25 9.49 -6.06
C THR A 959 42.58 10.63 -7.05
N LEU A 960 42.20 11.86 -6.69
CA LEU A 960 42.69 13.08 -7.33
C LEU A 960 44.13 13.46 -6.92
N THR A 961 44.63 12.89 -5.83
CA THR A 961 45.86 13.27 -5.12
C THR A 961 47.04 12.38 -5.52
N GLU A 962 48.26 12.89 -5.43
CA GLU A 962 49.50 12.14 -5.69
C GLU A 962 50.22 11.78 -4.37
N GLY A 963 50.96 10.67 -4.36
CA GLY A 963 51.93 10.34 -3.31
C GLY A 963 51.52 9.29 -2.28
N ASN A 964 50.28 8.78 -2.30
CA ASN A 964 49.87 7.68 -1.41
C ASN A 964 49.89 6.32 -2.15
N PRO A 965 50.68 5.32 -1.72
CA PRO A 965 50.80 4.04 -2.42
C PRO A 965 49.59 3.10 -2.25
N ALA A 966 48.66 3.40 -1.33
CA ALA A 966 47.41 2.64 -1.16
C ALA A 966 46.28 3.08 -2.12
N MET A 967 46.52 4.13 -2.90
CA MET A 967 45.55 4.76 -3.81
C MET A 967 46.09 4.81 -5.24
N GLU A 968 45.22 4.76 -6.25
CA GLU A 968 45.59 4.94 -7.65
C GLU A 968 45.24 6.35 -8.15
N THR A 969 46.26 7.20 -8.35
CA THR A 969 46.04 8.54 -8.91
C THR A 969 45.53 8.46 -10.35
N VAL A 970 44.34 9.00 -10.59
CA VAL A 970 43.80 9.20 -11.93
C VAL A 970 44.49 10.41 -12.55
N THR A 971 45.25 10.23 -13.63
CA THR A 971 46.03 11.30 -14.29
C THR A 971 45.38 11.84 -15.57
N ASP A 972 44.43 11.11 -16.15
CA ASP A 972 43.67 11.53 -17.35
C ASP A 972 42.87 12.83 -17.10
N PRO A 973 42.91 13.83 -18.02
CA PRO A 973 42.33 15.14 -17.79
C PRO A 973 40.80 15.15 -17.76
N ASP A 974 40.14 14.31 -18.55
CA ASP A 974 38.68 14.24 -18.61
C ASP A 974 38.14 13.44 -17.43
N ALA A 975 38.78 12.30 -17.09
CA ALA A 975 38.44 11.54 -15.90
C ALA A 975 38.64 12.34 -14.61
N ARG A 976 39.75 13.09 -14.46
CA ARG A 976 39.95 14.02 -13.32
C ARG A 976 38.87 15.10 -13.26
N SER A 977 38.35 15.53 -14.41
CA SER A 977 37.30 16.54 -14.47
C SER A 977 35.94 15.97 -14.03
N VAL A 978 35.54 14.81 -14.53
CA VAL A 978 34.30 14.13 -14.10
C VAL A 978 34.38 13.69 -12.64
N MET A 979 35.55 13.26 -12.14
CA MET A 979 35.74 12.83 -10.75
C MET A 979 35.57 13.99 -9.76
N ARG A 980 36.03 15.20 -10.09
CA ARG A 980 35.75 16.41 -9.30
C ARG A 980 34.26 16.73 -9.23
N LEU A 981 33.50 16.51 -10.31
CA LEU A 981 32.05 16.71 -10.31
C LEU A 981 31.34 15.63 -9.49
N PHE A 982 31.83 14.38 -9.53
CA PHE A 982 31.33 13.29 -8.70
C PHE A 982 31.53 13.60 -7.21
N ASN A 983 32.75 13.94 -6.79
CA ASN A 983 33.10 14.25 -5.41
C ASN A 983 32.30 15.45 -4.87
N ARG A 984 32.07 16.47 -5.71
CA ARG A 984 31.19 17.60 -5.37
C ARG A 984 29.72 17.18 -5.24
N SER A 985 29.24 16.28 -6.09
CA SER A 985 27.88 15.73 -5.98
C SER A 985 27.72 14.92 -4.70
N TYR A 986 28.71 14.09 -4.34
CA TYR A 986 28.75 13.35 -3.08
C TYR A 986 28.77 14.26 -1.85
N PHE A 987 29.62 15.30 -1.85
CA PHE A 987 29.58 16.36 -0.84
C PHE A 987 28.18 16.99 -0.76
N MET A 988 27.53 17.30 -1.89
CA MET A 988 26.21 17.92 -1.88
C MET A 988 25.13 16.99 -1.31
N ALA A 989 25.15 15.69 -1.61
CA ALA A 989 24.22 14.72 -0.99
C ALA A 989 24.37 14.70 0.54
N LEU A 990 25.59 14.51 1.04
CA LEU A 990 25.88 14.53 2.48
C LEU A 990 25.52 15.88 3.15
N GLN A 991 25.82 16.99 2.46
CA GLN A 991 25.52 18.35 2.95
C GLN A 991 24.01 18.62 3.02
N LEU A 992 23.23 18.11 2.07
CA LEU A 992 21.77 18.22 2.07
C LEU A 992 21.15 17.40 3.22
N MET A 993 21.65 16.18 3.47
CA MET A 993 21.22 15.36 4.61
C MET A 993 21.59 16.00 5.94
N ALA A 994 22.86 16.39 6.13
CA ALA A 994 23.31 17.07 7.33
C ALA A 994 22.53 18.38 7.59
N GLN A 995 22.21 19.15 6.53
CA GLN A 995 21.39 20.34 6.65
C GLN A 995 19.94 20.03 7.01
N HIS A 996 19.35 18.93 6.52
CA HIS A 996 18.00 18.51 6.92
C HIS A 996 17.92 18.29 8.44
N PHE A 997 18.79 17.46 9.01
CA PHE A 997 18.83 17.22 10.45
C PHE A 997 19.21 18.47 11.26
N GLY A 998 19.96 19.42 10.67
CA GLY A 998 20.25 20.72 11.28
C GLY A 998 19.09 21.74 11.26
N GLU A 999 18.16 21.65 10.29
CA GLU A 999 16.98 22.52 10.21
C GLU A 999 15.74 21.92 10.88
N ARG A 1000 15.59 20.60 10.81
CA ARG A 1000 14.40 19.83 11.20
C ARG A 1000 14.81 18.42 11.67
N PRO A 1001 15.43 18.27 12.85
CA PRO A 1001 15.79 16.95 13.38
C PRO A 1001 14.55 16.05 13.53
N ASP A 1002 13.49 16.56 14.19
CA ASP A 1002 12.13 16.00 14.28
C ASP A 1002 11.38 15.92 12.91
N GLY A 1003 12.10 15.98 11.78
CA GLY A 1003 11.53 16.19 10.45
C GLY A 1003 11.46 14.91 9.62
N SER A 1004 10.24 14.50 9.27
CA SER A 1004 9.96 13.41 8.32
C SER A 1004 10.80 13.50 7.04
N LEU A 1005 11.61 12.48 6.77
CA LEU A 1005 12.55 12.46 5.64
C LEU A 1005 11.81 12.56 4.30
N ARG A 1006 10.72 11.79 4.17
CA ARG A 1006 9.86 11.75 2.97
C ARG A 1006 9.26 13.11 2.61
N ARG A 1007 9.07 14.00 3.58
CA ARG A 1007 8.48 15.34 3.39
C ARG A 1007 9.52 16.47 3.31
N SER A 1008 10.81 16.14 3.28
CA SER A 1008 11.88 17.13 3.23
C SER A 1008 12.33 17.40 1.80
N ASP A 1009 12.19 18.64 1.32
CA ASP A 1009 12.82 19.10 0.08
C ASP A 1009 14.34 18.87 0.07
N LEU A 1010 15.01 18.92 1.23
CA LEU A 1010 16.45 18.70 1.33
C LEU A 1010 16.81 17.21 1.18
N MET A 1011 16.04 16.31 1.77
CA MET A 1011 16.28 14.87 1.62
C MET A 1011 15.89 14.39 0.21
N ASN A 1012 14.78 14.88 -0.34
CA ASN A 1012 14.39 14.61 -1.72
C ASN A 1012 15.45 15.13 -2.71
N ALA A 1013 16.05 16.30 -2.46
CA ALA A 1013 17.21 16.77 -3.21
C ALA A 1013 18.44 15.87 -3.03
N ALA A 1014 18.71 15.34 -1.83
CA ALA A 1014 19.83 14.43 -1.60
C ALA A 1014 19.66 13.12 -2.40
N ILE A 1015 18.44 12.57 -2.43
CA ILE A 1015 18.08 11.39 -3.23
C ILE A 1015 18.26 11.67 -4.72
N ASP A 1016 17.78 12.81 -5.23
CA ASP A 1016 17.98 13.26 -6.61
C ASP A 1016 19.47 13.44 -6.96
N VAL A 1017 20.29 13.97 -6.04
CA VAL A 1017 21.74 14.08 -6.22
C VAL A 1017 22.38 12.69 -6.27
N MET A 1018 21.99 11.75 -5.41
CA MET A 1018 22.53 10.38 -5.43
C MET A 1018 22.13 9.60 -6.70
N ALA A 1019 20.86 9.65 -7.09
CA ALA A 1019 20.32 8.88 -8.21
C ALA A 1019 20.55 9.54 -9.59
N GLY A 1020 20.42 10.87 -9.66
CA GLY A 1020 20.45 11.65 -10.90
C GLY A 1020 21.77 12.39 -11.18
N MET A 1021 22.65 12.55 -10.19
CA MET A 1021 23.97 13.18 -10.38
C MET A 1021 25.14 12.23 -10.13
N MET A 1022 25.26 11.68 -8.92
CA MET A 1022 26.36 10.76 -8.56
C MET A 1022 26.37 9.50 -9.43
N ARG A 1023 25.25 8.76 -9.51
CA ARG A 1023 25.17 7.53 -10.31
C ARG A 1023 25.57 7.76 -11.78
N PRO A 1024 25.01 8.74 -12.53
CA PRO A 1024 25.46 9.03 -13.90
C PRO A 1024 26.93 9.45 -14.02
N LEU A 1025 27.49 10.18 -13.05
CA LEU A 1025 28.90 10.56 -13.06
C LEU A 1025 29.82 9.35 -12.78
N ALA A 1026 29.42 8.42 -11.91
CA ALA A 1026 30.13 7.17 -11.68
C ALA A 1026 30.05 6.22 -12.90
N GLU A 1027 28.85 6.03 -13.46
CA GLU A 1027 28.62 5.26 -14.69
C GLU A 1027 29.44 5.81 -15.88
N GLN A 1028 29.67 7.13 -15.92
CA GLN A 1028 30.59 7.75 -16.89
C GLN A 1028 32.06 7.47 -16.54
N LEU A 1029 32.47 7.68 -15.28
CA LEU A 1029 33.88 7.54 -14.85
C LEU A 1029 34.47 6.17 -15.19
N VAL A 1030 33.73 5.09 -14.92
CA VAL A 1030 34.18 3.71 -15.18
C VAL A 1030 34.44 3.40 -16.66
N THR A 1031 34.03 4.28 -17.57
CA THR A 1031 34.34 4.20 -19.01
C THR A 1031 35.54 5.06 -19.45
N LEU A 1032 35.92 6.08 -18.67
CA LEU A 1032 37.00 7.00 -19.01
C LEU A 1032 38.36 6.41 -18.63
N PRO A 1033 39.45 6.70 -19.37
CA PRO A 1033 40.79 6.23 -19.00
C PRO A 1033 41.20 6.73 -17.62
N SER A 1034 41.93 5.92 -16.86
CA SER A 1034 42.56 6.39 -15.61
C SER A 1034 43.85 7.19 -15.85
N GLY A 1035 44.44 7.06 -17.05
CA GLY A 1035 45.83 7.40 -17.34
C GLY A 1035 46.81 6.23 -17.07
N ARG A 1036 46.43 5.24 -16.25
CA ARG A 1036 47.15 3.96 -16.15
C ARG A 1036 46.78 3.05 -17.33
N ARG A 1037 47.80 2.48 -17.99
CA ARG A 1037 47.63 1.65 -19.20
C ARG A 1037 46.65 0.49 -18.95
N GLY A 1038 45.55 0.46 -19.70
CA GLY A 1038 44.55 -0.60 -19.64
C GLY A 1038 43.58 -0.54 -18.47
N ARG A 1039 43.54 0.57 -17.72
CA ARG A 1039 42.60 0.78 -16.59
C ARG A 1039 41.74 2.02 -16.78
N THR A 1040 40.46 1.94 -16.37
CA THR A 1040 39.54 3.07 -16.33
C THR A 1040 39.49 3.74 -14.95
N ALA A 1041 39.06 5.00 -14.89
CA ALA A 1041 38.90 5.74 -13.64
C ALA A 1041 37.63 5.28 -12.89
N GLY A 1042 37.54 5.59 -11.59
CA GLY A 1042 36.33 5.31 -10.80
C GLY A 1042 36.00 6.48 -9.86
N PRO A 1043 34.81 6.50 -9.24
CA PRO A 1043 34.45 7.51 -8.25
C PRO A 1043 35.30 7.38 -6.98
N SER A 1044 36.05 8.43 -6.61
CA SER A 1044 36.93 8.38 -5.43
C SER A 1044 36.23 8.68 -4.09
N PHE A 1045 35.04 9.31 -4.13
CA PHE A 1045 34.29 9.76 -2.94
C PHE A 1045 35.07 10.71 -2.01
N GLU A 1046 36.20 11.27 -2.46
CA GLU A 1046 37.01 12.20 -1.65
C GLU A 1046 36.22 13.48 -1.35
N LEU A 1047 36.28 13.96 -0.10
CA LEU A 1047 35.61 15.17 0.35
C LEU A 1047 36.60 16.35 0.47
N ASP A 1048 36.39 17.40 -0.33
CA ASP A 1048 37.13 18.69 -0.28
C ASP A 1048 37.07 19.35 1.12
N GLY A 1049 36.08 18.98 1.93
CA GLY A 1049 35.89 19.44 3.31
C GLY A 1049 34.70 18.74 3.96
N GLN A 1050 34.60 18.83 5.28
CA GLN A 1050 33.57 18.16 6.09
C GLN A 1050 32.16 18.74 5.84
N PRO A 1051 31.16 17.95 5.39
CA PRO A 1051 29.76 18.36 5.38
C PRO A 1051 29.25 18.57 6.81
N ALA A 1052 28.58 19.69 7.06
CA ALA A 1052 28.06 20.07 8.38
C ALA A 1052 26.86 21.01 8.26
N PRO A 1053 25.88 21.00 9.19
CA PRO A 1053 24.76 21.92 9.17
C PRO A 1053 25.18 23.38 9.41
N VAL A 1054 24.57 24.30 8.68
CA VAL A 1054 24.67 25.75 8.88
C VAL A 1054 23.42 26.22 9.61
N ALA A 1055 23.59 26.72 10.84
CA ALA A 1055 22.52 27.06 11.78
C ALA A 1055 21.59 28.22 11.36
N ARG A 1056 21.82 28.84 10.19
CA ARG A 1056 20.92 29.82 9.57
C ARG A 1056 20.34 29.23 8.27
N PRO A 1057 19.08 28.75 8.26
CA PRO A 1057 18.50 28.04 7.11
C PRO A 1057 18.49 28.87 5.80
N ASP A 1058 18.28 30.18 5.90
CA ASP A 1058 18.32 31.13 4.78
C ASP A 1058 19.71 31.16 4.10
N VAL A 1059 20.77 31.23 4.91
CA VAL A 1059 22.16 31.25 4.47
C VAL A 1059 22.55 29.88 3.93
N ALA A 1060 22.15 28.81 4.62
CA ALA A 1060 22.45 27.44 4.24
C ALA A 1060 21.87 27.11 2.86
N ARG A 1061 20.57 27.35 2.66
CA ARG A 1061 19.87 27.11 1.40
C ARG A 1061 20.41 27.98 0.27
N ARG A 1062 20.73 29.25 0.53
CA ARG A 1062 21.43 30.11 -0.44
C ARG A 1062 22.84 29.60 -0.79
N GLY A 1063 23.60 29.11 0.19
CA GLY A 1063 24.94 28.55 -0.02
C GLY A 1063 24.93 27.22 -0.77
N ILE A 1064 23.94 26.37 -0.48
CA ILE A 1064 23.64 25.13 -1.20
C ILE A 1064 23.24 25.44 -2.65
N ALA A 1065 22.33 26.39 -2.88
CA ALA A 1065 21.96 26.85 -4.21
C ALA A 1065 23.16 27.35 -5.02
N LEU A 1066 24.01 28.21 -4.43
CA LEU A 1066 25.23 28.69 -5.08
C LEU A 1066 26.24 27.57 -5.40
N ARG A 1067 26.36 26.54 -4.55
CA ARG A 1067 27.18 25.36 -4.86
C ARG A 1067 26.61 24.55 -6.02
N LEU A 1068 25.29 24.43 -6.10
CA LEU A 1068 24.59 23.76 -7.21
C LEU A 1068 24.66 24.57 -8.51
N ASP A 1069 24.53 25.91 -8.46
CA ASP A 1069 24.80 26.80 -9.60
C ASP A 1069 26.23 26.62 -10.14
N HIS A 1070 27.23 26.59 -9.25
CA HIS A 1070 28.63 26.34 -9.62
C HIS A 1070 28.86 24.93 -10.17
N LEU A 1071 28.12 23.94 -9.70
CA LEU A 1071 28.20 22.55 -10.15
C LEU A 1071 27.58 22.39 -11.54
N ALA A 1072 26.39 22.95 -11.77
CA ALA A 1072 25.75 23.04 -13.08
C ALA A 1072 26.66 23.75 -14.12
N ALA A 1073 27.19 24.92 -13.77
CA ALA A 1073 28.11 25.70 -14.59
C ALA A 1073 29.50 25.06 -14.76
N ALA A 1074 29.81 23.99 -14.03
CA ALA A 1074 30.98 23.15 -14.26
C ALA A 1074 30.64 21.94 -15.15
N CYS A 1075 29.51 21.26 -14.93
CA CYS A 1075 29.00 20.20 -15.81
C CYS A 1075 28.93 20.66 -17.27
N GLY A 1076 28.36 21.85 -17.54
CA GLY A 1076 28.25 22.43 -18.88
C GLY A 1076 29.58 22.79 -19.58
N LYS A 1077 30.74 22.59 -18.94
CA LYS A 1077 32.07 22.81 -19.52
C LYS A 1077 32.77 21.53 -19.97
N HIS A 1078 32.22 20.35 -19.66
CA HIS A 1078 32.86 19.07 -19.89
C HIS A 1078 31.98 18.18 -20.79
N PRO A 1079 32.37 17.93 -22.07
CA PRO A 1079 31.50 17.26 -23.04
C PRO A 1079 31.21 15.78 -22.71
N HIS A 1080 32.00 15.19 -21.80
CA HIS A 1080 31.79 13.83 -21.30
C HIS A 1080 30.76 13.75 -20.15
N VAL A 1081 30.23 14.87 -19.65
CA VAL A 1081 29.24 14.87 -18.57
C VAL A 1081 27.83 14.79 -19.16
N PRO A 1082 26.98 13.83 -18.75
CA PRO A 1082 25.58 13.79 -19.20
C PRO A 1082 24.86 15.08 -18.80
N SER A 1083 24.25 15.79 -19.76
CA SER A 1083 23.69 17.14 -19.55
C SER A 1083 22.67 17.20 -18.40
N ARG A 1084 21.87 16.14 -18.24
CA ARG A 1084 20.93 15.88 -17.13
C ARG A 1084 21.52 16.16 -15.74
N VAL A 1085 22.82 15.94 -15.54
CA VAL A 1085 23.51 16.19 -14.26
C VAL A 1085 23.61 17.70 -13.98
N GLY A 1086 23.93 18.50 -14.99
CA GLY A 1086 23.97 19.95 -14.89
C GLY A 1086 22.56 20.56 -14.81
N GLU A 1087 21.62 20.03 -15.58
CA GLU A 1087 20.20 20.42 -15.58
C GLU A 1087 19.56 20.19 -14.19
N LEU A 1088 19.73 19.01 -13.61
CA LEU A 1088 19.21 18.67 -12.29
C LEU A 1088 19.85 19.51 -11.18
N SER A 1089 21.16 19.81 -11.32
CA SER A 1089 21.86 20.71 -10.41
C SER A 1089 21.30 22.13 -10.47
N ALA A 1090 21.06 22.68 -11.66
CA ALA A 1090 20.45 24.00 -11.83
C ALA A 1090 19.00 24.04 -11.30
N PHE A 1091 18.19 23.00 -11.57
CA PHE A 1091 16.83 22.86 -11.04
C PHE A 1091 16.79 22.94 -9.51
N TRP A 1092 17.68 22.21 -8.83
CA TRP A 1092 17.74 22.25 -7.36
C TRP A 1092 18.37 23.55 -6.84
N ALA A 1093 19.27 24.20 -7.59
CA ALA A 1093 19.74 25.54 -7.26
C ALA A 1093 18.58 26.56 -7.24
N ASP A 1094 17.78 26.61 -8.30
CA ASP A 1094 16.60 27.49 -8.39
C ASP A 1094 15.53 27.16 -7.36
N ARG A 1095 15.27 25.86 -7.09
CA ARG A 1095 14.27 25.44 -6.08
C ARG A 1095 14.69 25.74 -4.64
N LEU A 1096 15.98 25.70 -4.32
CA LEU A 1096 16.50 26.00 -2.98
C LEU A 1096 16.88 27.46 -2.77
N ARG A 1097 16.94 28.27 -3.82
CA ARG A 1097 17.20 29.72 -3.73
C ARG A 1097 16.07 30.42 -2.95
N PRO A 1098 16.37 31.17 -1.88
CA PRO A 1098 15.34 31.96 -1.18
C PRO A 1098 14.65 32.93 -2.14
N ARG A 1099 13.31 32.97 -2.09
CA ARG A 1099 12.53 34.00 -2.79
C ARG A 1099 12.71 35.36 -2.07
N PRO A 1100 12.75 36.47 -2.82
CA PRO A 1100 12.90 37.81 -2.27
C PRO A 1100 11.67 38.29 -1.48
#